data_AF-A0A959ANK3-F1
#
_entry.id   AF-A0A959ANK3-F1
#
_cell.length_a   1.000
_cell.length_b   1.000
_cell.length_c   1.000
_cell.angle_alpha   90.00
_cell.angle_beta   90.00
_cell.angle_gamma   90.00
#
_symmetry.space_group_name_H-M   'P 1'
#
loop_
_entity.id
_entity.type
_entity.pdbx_description
1 polymer ?
#
loop_
_entity_poly.entity_id
_entity_poly.type
_entity_poly.pdbx_seq_one_letter_code
_entity_poly.pdbx_strand_id
1 'polypeptide(L)'
;MKHLFLPFIICCIVSTSAMAQADRVSIVSNDTGDRLVVNGADFMINGMNWDYFPIGTTVTYSLWQQPDDIIRAALDTEMSLLKNMGVNVIRQYTGVPPRWIQYIYEKYGIYTMLNHAFGRYGLTLDGAWVPNTEYADPRVRQLLLSEVRAMVEEYRNTPGLLMYLLGNENNYGLFWEGAETEDIPVEDRKSTIRAEAMYRLFNEATVQMKTLDKSHPVAICNGDLLFLDIIARQCPDVDIFGVNMYRGVSFGDAFERVKKEYGKPVMFTEFGADAFNAISNSEDQQSQAYYLVGNWKEIYENAAGLGKAGNSIGGFTFQFSDGWWKFGQTSNLDVHDNNASWSNGGYLRDYEPGENNMNEEWFGICAKGPTDERGLYHLYPRAAYYALKEAHTLNPYDRGQTPASIQAYFDGIVLMDAVVKARGDKAALEGEQSGKLRLSRLSAEFTTFNTGGSLISTPDEANPDEEVYPNQLGFDHMQSFFVGVAGNPAPNMRANVECNILGNVAQNPINEIFYENRGRSVVSSTANGPVELRDVNRIQIYRADFSWNHKDFDLTGFYRTGHYHWGYEGDFFGLYPEANYGPNIDIYNGQAPLGFELDGKRKLKGLSVAMGPELWWGANPAVLVKYSRKVAGIDLTGIFHEDLEQRGNTESSFAVPVPKTRRATLHAKTKLGNLGFELGGIWGGQPLEGRTFQIAEEANGDYTIYQDKIQAKDTWGGKFKLTFSKGRVNWYAQAAAMALVANGGADYTKTFTGWRLKDSGSGNQYNFLSGFTYAAGDFQIAPNFLWQRPIEGPIPGNVPAPGRPRNILDDPFSVRVNRETVAGEILITYDPTPATWMYDWDNDRAEDARFAVSTGFVFRHLPTVQDAAIGILPDGRTTFAFPGSAPAHDLWEAHARIVSKLNPDLGFIANVLVGNAQPNGDDTRTIQRFGVDLRMVYKKIKLVSAVKFNDWGPYDYHRDFNLTFPQQFLLDLSTSLGKPHWIDLPNTKIGVQGIFRTLDRYSPRYCPTYFINAAGELECDPDAPGYGNGNEWEIRTYIHINIFQ
;
A
#
# COMPACT_ATOMS: atom_id res chain seq x y z
N MET A 1 76.73 -1.99 21.54
CA MET A 1 75.55 -2.87 21.71
C MET A 1 74.34 -2.27 21.00
N LYS A 2 74.34 -2.23 19.65
CA LYS A 2 73.35 -1.48 18.84
C LYS A 2 73.03 -2.11 17.47
N HIS A 3 73.24 -3.42 17.27
CA HIS A 3 73.08 -4.03 15.93
C HIS A 3 72.31 -5.37 15.88
N LEU A 4 71.39 -5.66 16.82
CA LEU A 4 70.61 -6.91 16.78
C LEU A 4 69.08 -6.76 16.93
N PHE A 5 68.54 -5.55 17.08
CA PHE A 5 67.10 -5.35 17.36
C PHE A 5 66.22 -5.05 16.12
N LEU A 6 66.81 -4.73 14.97
CA LEU A 6 66.06 -4.37 13.76
C LEU A 6 65.61 -5.56 12.87
N PRO A 7 66.33 -6.71 12.79
CA PRO A 7 65.85 -7.83 11.98
C PRO A 7 64.72 -8.62 12.65
N PHE A 8 64.60 -8.56 13.98
CA PHE A 8 63.57 -9.30 14.73
C PHE A 8 62.19 -8.62 14.65
N ILE A 9 62.15 -7.27 14.60
CA ILE A 9 60.90 -6.51 14.48
C ILE A 9 60.35 -6.56 13.04
N ILE A 10 61.21 -6.64 12.01
CA ILE A 10 60.76 -6.80 10.61
C ILE A 10 60.28 -8.24 10.34
N CYS A 11 60.85 -9.26 11.01
CA CYS A 11 60.34 -10.62 10.92
C CYS A 11 58.99 -10.81 11.67
N CYS A 12 58.76 -10.06 12.76
CA CYS A 12 57.48 -10.05 13.47
C CYS A 12 56.36 -9.24 12.76
N ILE A 13 56.69 -8.29 11.88
CA ILE A 13 55.68 -7.48 11.15
C ILE A 13 55.27 -8.12 9.81
N VAL A 14 56.06 -9.06 9.27
CA VAL A 14 55.70 -9.81 8.04
C VAL A 14 54.99 -11.14 8.34
N SER A 15 54.85 -11.53 9.62
CA SER A 15 54.27 -12.82 10.03
C SER A 15 52.80 -12.75 10.53
N THR A 16 52.14 -11.59 10.47
CA THR A 16 50.72 -11.44 10.86
C THR A 16 49.86 -10.78 9.78
N SER A 17 50.21 -11.02 8.52
CA SER A 17 49.26 -10.94 7.40
C SER A 17 48.82 -12.36 7.05
N ALA A 18 48.23 -13.08 8.01
CA ALA A 18 47.38 -14.20 7.64
C ALA A 18 46.18 -13.58 6.91
N MET A 19 46.29 -13.45 5.59
CA MET A 19 45.11 -13.32 4.74
C MET A 19 44.22 -14.50 5.15
N ALA A 20 43.06 -14.21 5.73
CA ALA A 20 42.05 -15.21 5.99
C ALA A 20 41.78 -15.90 4.65
N GLN A 21 42.28 -17.13 4.52
CA GLN A 21 42.16 -17.89 3.30
C GLN A 21 40.66 -18.24 3.19
N ALA A 22 40.04 -17.92 2.06
CA ALA A 22 38.64 -18.27 1.81
C ALA A 22 38.41 -19.75 2.11
N ASP A 23 37.29 -20.07 2.76
CA ASP A 23 36.94 -21.44 3.12
C ASP A 23 36.92 -22.30 1.85
N ARG A 24 37.47 -23.52 1.93
CA ARG A 24 37.48 -24.44 0.79
C ARG A 24 36.34 -25.43 0.94
N VAL A 25 35.34 -25.29 0.08
CA VAL A 25 34.13 -26.10 0.07
C VAL A 25 34.12 -26.97 -1.18
N SER A 26 33.87 -28.27 -1.02
CA SER A 26 33.88 -29.23 -2.14
C SER A 26 32.89 -30.36 -1.94
N ILE A 27 32.42 -30.94 -3.04
CA ILE A 27 31.64 -32.18 -3.03
C ILE A 27 32.60 -33.35 -3.23
N VAL A 28 32.51 -34.35 -2.35
CA VAL A 28 33.23 -35.62 -2.46
C VAL A 28 32.22 -36.74 -2.68
N SER A 29 32.29 -37.35 -3.85
CA SER A 29 31.48 -38.51 -4.23
C SER A 29 32.32 -39.77 -4.18
N ASN A 30 31.87 -40.79 -3.47
CA ASN A 30 32.52 -42.10 -3.40
C ASN A 30 31.48 -43.24 -3.30
N ASP A 31 31.92 -44.48 -3.17
CA ASP A 31 31.04 -45.66 -3.10
C ASP A 31 30.03 -45.62 -1.93
N THR A 32 30.27 -44.79 -0.92
CA THR A 32 29.38 -44.61 0.22
C THR A 32 28.35 -43.50 0.03
N GLY A 33 28.48 -42.68 -1.02
CA GLY A 33 27.58 -41.57 -1.33
C GLY A 33 28.29 -40.23 -1.57
N ASP A 34 27.50 -39.17 -1.63
CA ASP A 34 27.94 -37.78 -1.81
C ASP A 34 28.02 -37.05 -0.46
N ARG A 35 29.12 -36.33 -0.23
CA ARG A 35 29.33 -35.52 0.98
C ARG A 35 29.76 -34.11 0.61
N LEU A 36 29.27 -33.14 1.39
CA LEU A 36 29.86 -31.80 1.42
C LEU A 36 31.05 -31.81 2.37
N VAL A 37 32.19 -31.30 1.92
CA VAL A 37 33.42 -31.21 2.70
C VAL A 37 33.83 -29.74 2.81
N VAL A 38 33.88 -29.23 4.03
CA VAL A 38 34.26 -27.85 4.35
C VAL A 38 35.58 -27.87 5.11
N ASN A 39 36.62 -27.25 4.55
CA ASN A 39 37.95 -27.20 5.13
C ASN A 39 38.53 -28.59 5.50
N GLY A 40 38.15 -29.63 4.75
CA GLY A 40 38.62 -31.00 4.94
C GLY A 40 37.80 -31.86 5.91
N ALA A 41 36.72 -31.33 6.50
CA ALA A 41 35.80 -32.07 7.35
C ALA A 41 34.46 -32.34 6.65
N ASP A 42 33.91 -33.55 6.84
CA ASP A 42 32.55 -33.89 6.39
C ASP A 42 31.53 -32.96 7.09
N PHE A 43 30.63 -32.38 6.31
CA PHE A 43 29.75 -31.31 6.76
C PHE A 43 28.29 -31.59 6.37
N MET A 44 27.41 -31.71 7.37
CA MET A 44 25.96 -31.80 7.17
C MET A 44 25.35 -30.41 7.31
N ILE A 45 24.56 -29.97 6.32
CA ILE A 45 23.86 -28.68 6.40
C ILE A 45 22.64 -28.83 7.30
N ASN A 46 22.75 -28.31 8.53
CA ASN A 46 21.64 -28.06 9.44
C ASN A 46 21.20 -26.62 9.24
N GLY A 47 20.48 -26.37 8.15
CA GLY A 47 20.21 -25.06 7.62
C GLY A 47 18.90 -24.45 8.11
N MET A 48 18.85 -23.12 8.08
CA MET A 48 17.64 -22.33 8.30
C MET A 48 17.47 -21.27 7.21
N ASN A 49 16.27 -21.14 6.65
CA ASN A 49 15.90 -19.97 5.85
C ASN A 49 15.74 -18.77 6.77
N TRP A 50 16.53 -17.74 6.54
CA TRP A 50 16.63 -16.58 7.42
C TRP A 50 16.46 -15.27 6.66
N ASP A 51 15.56 -14.46 7.18
CA ASP A 51 15.32 -13.08 6.81
C ASP A 51 14.97 -12.27 8.06
N TYR A 52 14.95 -10.93 7.93
CA TYR A 52 14.65 -10.04 9.04
C TYR A 52 13.69 -8.95 8.60
N PHE A 53 12.42 -9.11 8.99
CA PHE A 53 11.33 -8.18 8.71
C PHE A 53 10.59 -7.86 10.00
N PRO A 54 10.64 -6.61 10.49
CA PRO A 54 9.81 -6.16 11.59
C PRO A 54 8.32 -6.15 11.23
N ILE A 55 7.44 -6.28 12.22
CA ILE A 55 5.99 -6.15 12.01
C ILE A 55 5.70 -4.73 11.47
N GLY A 56 4.75 -4.61 10.54
CA GLY A 56 4.41 -3.34 9.89
C GLY A 56 5.28 -2.97 8.69
N THR A 57 6.23 -3.84 8.29
CA THR A 57 7.10 -3.61 7.12
C THR A 57 6.69 -4.44 5.91
N THR A 58 7.03 -3.97 4.71
CA THR A 58 6.75 -4.65 3.43
C THR A 58 7.98 -5.39 2.92
N VAL A 59 7.82 -6.05 1.76
CA VAL A 59 8.91 -6.68 0.98
C VAL A 59 10.08 -5.76 0.63
N THR A 60 9.91 -4.43 0.74
CA THR A 60 10.98 -3.45 0.43
C THR A 60 11.88 -3.14 1.62
N TYR A 61 11.56 -3.63 2.82
CA TYR A 61 12.42 -3.44 3.99
C TYR A 61 13.77 -4.13 3.81
N SER A 62 14.84 -3.44 4.19
CA SER A 62 16.20 -3.97 4.19
C SER A 62 16.87 -3.73 5.54
N LEU A 63 17.18 -4.81 6.25
CA LEU A 63 18.01 -4.76 7.47
C LEU A 63 19.37 -4.13 7.16
N TRP A 64 19.94 -4.40 5.99
CA TRP A 64 21.29 -3.99 5.62
C TRP A 64 21.43 -2.49 5.36
N GLN A 65 20.31 -1.77 5.21
CA GLN A 65 20.27 -0.31 5.11
C GLN A 65 20.10 0.38 6.48
N GLN A 66 19.97 -0.39 7.57
CA GLN A 66 19.87 0.16 8.93
C GLN A 66 21.24 0.51 9.52
N PRO A 67 21.29 1.36 10.56
CA PRO A 67 22.51 1.61 11.33
C PRO A 67 23.18 0.33 11.86
N ASP A 68 24.53 0.33 11.91
CA ASP A 68 25.34 -0.83 12.31
C ASP A 68 25.01 -1.37 13.71
N ASP A 69 24.55 -0.53 14.65
CA ASP A 69 24.15 -0.97 15.99
C ASP A 69 22.82 -1.75 15.97
N ILE A 70 21.89 -1.39 15.07
CA ILE A 70 20.61 -2.08 14.89
C ILE A 70 20.85 -3.43 14.20
N ILE A 71 21.64 -3.44 13.11
CA ILE A 71 22.00 -4.70 12.42
C ILE A 71 22.66 -5.66 13.41
N ARG A 72 23.61 -5.18 14.20
CA ARG A 72 24.30 -6.00 15.20
C ARG A 72 23.32 -6.52 16.26
N ALA A 73 22.41 -5.70 16.77
CA ALA A 73 21.44 -6.13 17.77
C ALA A 73 20.47 -7.20 17.24
N ALA A 74 20.00 -7.05 15.99
CA ALA A 74 19.17 -8.03 15.31
C ALA A 74 19.90 -9.38 15.16
N LEU A 75 21.13 -9.34 14.58
CA LEU A 75 21.96 -10.53 14.40
C LEU A 75 22.31 -11.18 15.74
N ASP A 76 22.65 -10.40 16.76
CA ASP A 76 23.09 -10.93 18.04
C ASP A 76 22.00 -11.73 18.74
N THR A 77 20.75 -11.28 18.62
CA THR A 77 19.59 -11.98 19.17
C THR A 77 19.30 -13.26 18.39
N GLU A 78 19.11 -13.15 17.08
CA GLU A 78 18.63 -14.28 16.27
C GLU A 78 19.69 -15.35 16.00
N MET A 79 20.94 -14.96 15.72
CA MET A 79 22.04 -15.92 15.52
C MET A 79 22.38 -16.68 16.80
N SER A 80 22.17 -16.08 17.98
CA SER A 80 22.33 -16.78 19.26
C SER A 80 21.30 -17.91 19.41
N LEU A 81 20.04 -17.67 19.01
CA LEU A 81 18.99 -18.69 19.01
C LEU A 81 19.28 -19.79 17.99
N LEU A 82 19.66 -19.42 16.76
CA LEU A 82 20.03 -20.38 15.72
C LEU A 82 21.21 -21.27 16.17
N LYS A 83 22.26 -20.66 16.74
CA LYS A 83 23.41 -21.41 17.27
C LYS A 83 23.00 -22.35 18.39
N ASN A 84 22.11 -21.92 19.28
CA ASN A 84 21.57 -22.73 20.38
C ASN A 84 20.76 -23.94 19.88
N MET A 85 20.06 -23.78 18.75
CA MET A 85 19.33 -24.86 18.07
C MET A 85 20.24 -25.82 17.28
N GLY A 86 21.54 -25.53 17.15
CA GLY A 86 22.46 -26.37 16.37
C GLY A 86 22.46 -26.08 14.87
N VAL A 87 21.89 -24.94 14.45
CA VAL A 87 22.01 -24.46 13.06
C VAL A 87 23.45 -24.07 12.78
N ASN A 88 23.95 -24.51 11.62
CA ASN A 88 25.32 -24.24 11.18
C ASN A 88 25.39 -23.50 9.83
N VAL A 89 24.25 -23.31 9.14
CA VAL A 89 24.16 -22.54 7.90
C VAL A 89 22.84 -21.75 7.87
N ILE A 90 22.89 -20.50 7.40
CA ILE A 90 21.69 -19.75 7.00
C ILE A 90 21.64 -19.58 5.49
N ARG A 91 20.43 -19.60 4.93
CA ARG A 91 20.16 -19.16 3.56
C ARG A 91 19.65 -17.73 3.62
N GLN A 92 20.29 -16.83 2.88
CA GLN A 92 19.84 -15.43 2.76
C GLN A 92 20.03 -14.91 1.34
N TYR A 93 19.20 -13.95 0.94
CA TYR A 93 19.32 -13.30 -0.36
C TYR A 93 20.55 -12.39 -0.46
N THR A 94 20.98 -12.15 -1.70
CA THR A 94 21.97 -11.12 -2.04
C THR A 94 21.55 -9.73 -1.54
N GLY A 95 22.52 -8.86 -1.27
CA GLY A 95 22.31 -7.52 -0.71
C GLY A 95 22.87 -7.33 0.70
N VAL A 96 23.21 -8.44 1.37
CA VAL A 96 23.97 -8.46 2.63
C VAL A 96 25.43 -8.04 2.42
N PRO A 97 25.93 -6.98 3.06
CA PRO A 97 27.35 -6.63 2.96
C PRO A 97 28.27 -7.78 3.43
N PRO A 98 29.37 -8.10 2.72
CA PRO A 98 30.30 -9.19 3.07
C PRO A 98 30.76 -9.20 4.54
N ARG A 99 30.94 -8.02 5.14
CA ARG A 99 31.31 -7.86 6.55
C ARG A 99 30.32 -8.50 7.53
N TRP A 100 29.03 -8.58 7.19
CA TRP A 100 28.02 -9.17 8.05
C TRP A 100 27.96 -10.70 7.91
N ILE A 101 28.27 -11.26 6.73
CA ILE A 101 28.53 -12.70 6.58
C ILE A 101 29.71 -13.09 7.47
N GLN A 102 30.81 -12.35 7.39
CA GLN A 102 31.99 -12.57 8.23
C GLN A 102 31.63 -12.46 9.73
N TYR A 103 30.84 -11.45 10.12
CA TYR A 103 30.41 -11.28 11.51
C TYR A 103 29.63 -12.48 12.04
N ILE A 104 28.64 -12.96 11.28
CA ILE A 104 27.82 -14.12 11.62
C ILE A 104 28.71 -15.35 11.79
N TYR A 105 29.65 -15.56 10.86
CA TYR A 105 30.55 -16.70 10.90
C TYR A 105 31.56 -16.64 12.05
N GLU A 106 32.30 -15.55 12.20
CA GLU A 106 33.36 -15.46 13.22
C GLU A 106 32.80 -15.49 14.65
N LYS A 107 31.61 -14.92 14.87
CA LYS A 107 31.00 -14.85 16.20
C LYS A 107 30.16 -16.08 16.55
N TYR A 108 29.41 -16.62 15.58
CA TYR A 108 28.45 -17.71 15.84
C TYR A 108 28.86 -19.03 15.19
N GLY A 109 29.84 -19.04 14.29
CA GLY A 109 30.24 -20.23 13.53
C GLY A 109 29.13 -20.73 12.62
N ILE A 110 28.33 -19.81 12.08
CA ILE A 110 27.22 -20.09 11.15
C ILE A 110 27.69 -19.63 9.76
N TYR A 111 27.68 -20.54 8.79
CA TYR A 111 28.00 -20.22 7.41
C TYR A 111 26.79 -19.60 6.70
N THR A 112 27.04 -18.95 5.56
CA THR A 112 26.01 -18.37 4.70
C THR A 112 25.98 -19.06 3.34
N MET A 113 24.81 -19.55 2.94
CA MET A 113 24.51 -19.79 1.54
C MET A 113 23.89 -18.53 0.93
N LEU A 114 24.58 -17.94 -0.04
CA LEU A 114 24.17 -16.68 -0.66
C LEU A 114 23.24 -16.96 -1.85
N ASN A 115 21.99 -16.50 -1.76
CA ASN A 115 20.94 -16.78 -2.74
C ASN A 115 20.68 -15.59 -3.68
N HIS A 116 20.81 -15.81 -4.98
CA HIS A 116 20.47 -14.84 -6.02
C HIS A 116 19.19 -15.26 -6.74
N ALA A 117 18.14 -14.43 -6.73
CA ALA A 117 16.81 -14.78 -7.29
C ALA A 117 16.80 -15.13 -8.80
N PHE A 118 17.83 -14.69 -9.53
CA PHE A 118 18.08 -15.05 -10.94
C PHE A 118 16.88 -14.77 -11.86
N GLY A 119 16.21 -13.63 -11.65
CA GLY A 119 15.06 -13.19 -12.45
C GLY A 119 13.70 -13.77 -12.02
N ARG A 120 13.58 -14.45 -10.87
CA ARG A 120 12.30 -15.00 -10.39
C ARG A 120 11.19 -13.95 -10.25
N TYR A 121 11.53 -12.77 -9.73
CA TYR A 121 10.57 -11.73 -9.31
C TYR A 121 10.52 -10.54 -10.27
N GLY A 122 10.93 -10.73 -11.52
CA GLY A 122 10.99 -9.67 -12.54
C GLY A 122 12.36 -9.01 -12.67
N LEU A 123 12.53 -8.24 -13.75
CA LEU A 123 13.78 -7.57 -14.13
C LEU A 123 13.50 -6.21 -14.74
N THR A 124 14.36 -5.22 -14.48
CA THR A 124 14.37 -3.97 -15.24
C THR A 124 15.20 -4.14 -16.51
N LEU A 125 14.55 -4.17 -17.67
CA LEU A 125 15.21 -4.28 -18.98
C LEU A 125 15.06 -2.96 -19.74
N ASP A 126 16.19 -2.35 -20.14
CA ASP A 126 16.19 -1.13 -20.94
C ASP A 126 15.38 0.04 -20.32
N GLY A 127 15.33 0.12 -18.98
CA GLY A 127 14.57 1.12 -18.21
C GLY A 127 13.09 0.78 -17.99
N ALA A 128 12.62 -0.40 -18.41
CA ALA A 128 11.24 -0.85 -18.17
C ALA A 128 11.22 -2.06 -17.22
N TRP A 129 10.37 -2.01 -16.20
CA TRP A 129 10.10 -3.16 -15.34
C TRP A 129 9.36 -4.25 -16.12
N VAL A 130 9.89 -5.47 -16.10
CA VAL A 130 9.31 -6.65 -16.72
C VAL A 130 9.02 -7.65 -15.61
N PRO A 131 7.75 -7.87 -15.22
CA PRO A 131 7.41 -8.70 -14.07
C PRO A 131 7.70 -10.19 -14.30
N ASN A 132 7.58 -10.67 -15.55
CA ASN A 132 7.81 -12.06 -15.92
C ASN A 132 9.05 -12.20 -16.80
N THR A 133 10.04 -12.95 -16.31
CA THR A 133 11.32 -13.12 -16.99
C THR A 133 11.22 -14.08 -18.19
N GLU A 134 11.76 -13.66 -19.34
CA GLU A 134 11.91 -14.49 -20.53
C GLU A 134 13.39 -14.84 -20.75
N TYR A 135 13.80 -16.02 -20.30
CA TYR A 135 15.21 -16.45 -20.31
C TYR A 135 15.80 -16.63 -21.71
N ALA A 136 14.98 -16.75 -22.75
CA ALA A 136 15.46 -16.78 -24.13
C ALA A 136 15.85 -15.38 -24.67
N ASP A 137 15.46 -14.29 -23.99
CA ASP A 137 15.80 -12.93 -24.42
C ASP A 137 17.31 -12.66 -24.20
N PRO A 138 18.05 -12.25 -25.25
CA PRO A 138 19.48 -11.92 -25.11
C PRO A 138 19.77 -10.84 -24.07
N ARG A 139 18.85 -9.92 -23.81
CA ARG A 139 18.98 -8.85 -22.80
C ARG A 139 18.90 -9.40 -21.38
N VAL A 140 17.96 -10.32 -21.13
CA VAL A 140 17.85 -11.05 -19.85
C VAL A 140 19.13 -11.83 -19.60
N ARG A 141 19.59 -12.58 -20.61
CA ARG A 141 20.83 -13.33 -20.54
C ARG A 141 22.03 -12.44 -20.21
N GLN A 142 22.16 -11.29 -20.86
CA GLN A 142 23.26 -10.37 -20.59
C GLN A 142 23.20 -9.81 -19.17
N LEU A 143 22.02 -9.39 -18.70
CA LEU A 143 21.81 -8.84 -17.37
C LEU A 143 22.14 -9.87 -16.28
N LEU A 144 21.49 -11.04 -16.30
CA LEU A 144 21.66 -12.07 -15.27
C LEU A 144 23.11 -12.57 -15.18
N LEU A 145 23.80 -12.74 -16.32
CA LEU A 145 25.22 -13.12 -16.32
C LEU A 145 26.13 -12.03 -15.75
N SER A 146 25.76 -10.75 -15.90
CA SER A 146 26.50 -9.64 -15.30
C SER A 146 26.28 -9.55 -13.78
N GLU A 147 25.05 -9.78 -13.31
CA GLU A 147 24.72 -9.76 -11.88
C GLU A 147 25.43 -10.87 -11.12
N VAL A 148 25.39 -12.11 -11.61
CA VAL A 148 26.09 -13.23 -10.94
C VAL A 148 27.61 -13.06 -10.95
N ARG A 149 28.17 -12.43 -11.99
CA ARG A 149 29.60 -12.08 -12.02
C ARG A 149 29.93 -11.07 -10.93
N ALA A 150 29.16 -9.99 -10.84
CA ALA A 150 29.35 -8.97 -9.82
C ALA A 150 29.23 -9.57 -8.41
N MET A 151 28.24 -10.44 -8.18
CA MET A 151 28.10 -11.18 -6.93
C MET A 151 29.37 -12.01 -6.61
N VAL A 152 29.86 -12.84 -7.53
CA VAL A 152 31.06 -13.65 -7.23
C VAL A 152 32.30 -12.76 -6.98
N GLU A 153 32.46 -11.68 -7.73
CA GLU A 153 33.55 -10.73 -7.52
C GLU A 153 33.50 -10.08 -6.13
N GLU A 154 32.30 -9.76 -5.65
CA GLU A 154 32.07 -9.17 -4.33
C GLU A 154 32.30 -10.17 -3.19
N TYR A 155 31.80 -11.41 -3.30
CA TYR A 155 31.68 -12.32 -2.16
C TYR A 155 32.74 -13.43 -2.07
N ARG A 156 33.44 -13.82 -3.14
CA ARG A 156 34.32 -15.02 -3.18
C ARG A 156 35.42 -15.12 -2.10
N ASN A 157 35.80 -13.99 -1.49
CA ASN A 157 36.83 -13.94 -0.45
C ASN A 157 36.25 -13.68 0.95
N THR A 158 34.95 -13.86 1.13
CA THR A 158 34.25 -13.57 2.39
C THR A 158 34.34 -14.78 3.32
N PRO A 159 34.98 -14.68 4.50
CA PRO A 159 34.97 -15.76 5.48
C PRO A 159 33.54 -16.13 5.87
N GLY A 160 33.22 -17.43 5.93
CA GLY A 160 31.89 -17.90 6.26
C GLY A 160 30.92 -18.02 5.07
N LEU A 161 31.32 -17.64 3.86
CA LEU A 161 30.57 -18.02 2.67
C LEU A 161 30.68 -19.53 2.45
N LEU A 162 29.55 -20.24 2.33
CA LEU A 162 29.53 -21.68 2.09
C LEU A 162 29.45 -22.01 0.60
N MET A 163 28.47 -21.41 -0.07
CA MET A 163 28.14 -21.70 -1.47
C MET A 163 27.22 -20.62 -2.05
N TYR A 164 27.11 -20.61 -3.38
CA TYR A 164 26.15 -19.79 -4.09
C TYR A 164 24.93 -20.62 -4.47
N LEU A 165 23.74 -20.03 -4.32
CA LEU A 165 22.49 -20.58 -4.81
C LEU A 165 21.93 -19.65 -5.90
N LEU A 166 21.66 -20.22 -7.07
CA LEU A 166 20.97 -19.51 -8.13
C LEU A 166 19.48 -19.90 -8.14
N GLY A 167 18.62 -18.89 -8.18
CA GLY A 167 17.19 -19.02 -8.30
C GLY A 167 16.44 -19.18 -6.97
N ASN A 168 15.13 -19.01 -7.03
CA ASN A 168 14.17 -19.45 -6.03
C ASN A 168 12.89 -19.91 -6.76
N GLU A 169 12.80 -21.21 -7.08
CA GLU A 169 11.64 -21.79 -7.80
C GLU A 169 11.31 -21.08 -9.12
N ASN A 170 12.34 -20.74 -9.91
CA ASN A 170 12.18 -20.04 -11.19
C ASN A 170 11.29 -20.82 -12.17
N ASN A 171 11.20 -22.13 -12.02
CA ASN A 171 10.29 -22.99 -12.78
C ASN A 171 8.81 -22.70 -12.49
N TYR A 172 8.43 -22.27 -11.29
CA TYR A 172 7.06 -21.84 -11.00
C TYR A 172 6.71 -20.53 -11.71
N GLY A 173 7.67 -19.62 -11.87
CA GLY A 173 7.53 -18.40 -12.70
C GLY A 173 7.36 -18.67 -14.21
N LEU A 174 7.44 -19.92 -14.65
CA LEU A 174 7.03 -20.31 -16.01
C LEU A 174 5.51 -20.43 -16.13
N PHE A 175 4.80 -20.54 -15.00
CA PHE A 175 3.36 -20.73 -14.90
C PHE A 175 2.65 -19.55 -14.20
N TRP A 176 3.22 -18.99 -13.14
CA TRP A 176 2.63 -17.88 -12.37
C TRP A 176 2.87 -16.53 -13.05
N GLU A 177 1.94 -15.59 -12.87
CA GLU A 177 2.03 -14.24 -13.44
C GLU A 177 2.54 -13.18 -12.43
N GLY A 178 2.79 -13.56 -11.16
CA GLY A 178 3.19 -12.66 -10.07
C GLY A 178 4.20 -13.24 -9.05
N ALA A 179 4.38 -12.49 -7.95
CA ALA A 179 5.31 -12.81 -6.84
C ALA A 179 4.66 -13.61 -5.70
N GLU A 180 3.33 -13.65 -5.63
CA GLU A 180 2.57 -14.47 -4.67
C GLU A 180 2.59 -15.96 -5.07
N THR A 181 2.43 -16.83 -4.08
CA THR A 181 2.34 -18.29 -4.29
C THR A 181 0.97 -18.65 -4.88
N GLU A 182 0.94 -19.37 -6.01
CA GLU A 182 -0.28 -19.78 -6.72
C GLU A 182 -0.30 -21.30 -7.02
N ASP A 183 -1.46 -21.85 -7.37
CA ASP A 183 -1.56 -23.25 -7.82
C ASP A 183 -0.82 -23.50 -9.14
N ILE A 184 -0.18 -24.67 -9.29
CA ILE A 184 0.58 -25.04 -10.49
C ILE A 184 -0.30 -25.80 -11.50
N PRO A 185 -0.43 -25.34 -12.76
CA PRO A 185 -1.16 -26.07 -13.81
C PRO A 185 -0.37 -27.27 -14.35
N VAL A 186 -1.04 -28.42 -14.51
CA VAL A 186 -0.41 -29.74 -14.77
C VAL A 186 -0.05 -29.98 -16.26
N GLU A 187 -0.59 -29.20 -17.20
CA GLU A 187 -0.40 -29.46 -18.65
C GLU A 187 -0.19 -28.18 -19.47
N ASP A 188 1.07 -27.77 -19.72
CA ASP A 188 1.38 -26.82 -20.81
C ASP A 188 2.69 -27.20 -21.53
N ARG A 189 2.68 -27.17 -22.86
CA ARG A 189 3.85 -27.43 -23.73
C ARG A 189 4.70 -26.18 -23.96
N LYS A 190 4.19 -24.97 -23.68
CA LYS A 190 4.98 -23.72 -23.78
C LYS A 190 6.02 -23.60 -22.68
N SER A 191 5.71 -24.05 -21.47
CA SER A 191 6.62 -24.03 -20.32
C SER A 191 7.86 -24.88 -20.57
N THR A 192 7.76 -25.99 -21.30
CA THR A 192 8.90 -26.87 -21.63
C THR A 192 9.99 -26.16 -22.44
N ILE A 193 9.63 -25.35 -23.44
CA ILE A 193 10.60 -24.61 -24.26
C ILE A 193 11.28 -23.51 -23.43
N ARG A 194 10.50 -22.80 -22.61
CA ARG A 194 11.01 -21.76 -21.71
C ARG A 194 11.94 -22.36 -20.64
N ALA A 195 11.63 -23.56 -20.14
CA ALA A 195 12.46 -24.31 -19.20
C ALA A 195 13.83 -24.65 -19.80
N GLU A 196 13.91 -25.09 -21.06
CA GLU A 196 15.20 -25.36 -21.71
C GLU A 196 16.11 -24.12 -21.76
N ALA A 197 15.55 -22.96 -22.14
CA ALA A 197 16.30 -21.70 -22.18
C ALA A 197 16.77 -21.28 -20.78
N MET A 198 15.89 -21.41 -19.78
CA MET A 198 16.18 -21.09 -18.39
C MET A 198 17.32 -21.95 -17.84
N TYR A 199 17.21 -23.28 -17.88
CA TYR A 199 18.23 -24.17 -17.31
C TYR A 199 19.57 -24.10 -18.06
N ARG A 200 19.54 -23.86 -19.38
CA ARG A 200 20.78 -23.57 -20.12
C ARG A 200 21.48 -22.33 -19.57
N LEU A 201 20.72 -21.27 -19.28
CA LEU A 201 21.28 -20.05 -18.72
C LEU A 201 21.78 -20.23 -17.27
N PHE A 202 21.11 -21.05 -16.45
CA PHE A 202 21.64 -21.48 -15.15
C PHE A 202 23.03 -22.11 -15.29
N ASN A 203 23.20 -23.05 -16.23
CA ASN A 203 24.50 -23.69 -16.44
C ASN A 203 25.55 -22.72 -16.97
N GLU A 204 25.19 -21.83 -17.90
CA GLU A 204 26.10 -20.80 -18.39
C GLU A 204 26.56 -19.86 -17.27
N ALA A 205 25.67 -19.47 -16.37
CA ALA A 205 25.99 -18.71 -15.17
C ALA A 205 26.95 -19.49 -14.26
N THR A 206 26.64 -20.76 -13.96
CA THR A 206 27.52 -21.63 -13.16
C THR A 206 28.92 -21.74 -13.75
N VAL A 207 29.04 -22.00 -15.05
CA VAL A 207 30.34 -22.06 -15.73
C VAL A 207 31.10 -20.75 -15.56
N GLN A 208 30.46 -19.60 -15.75
CA GLN A 208 31.09 -18.29 -15.56
C GLN A 208 31.53 -18.04 -14.11
N MET A 209 30.67 -18.32 -13.14
CA MET A 209 30.97 -18.17 -11.71
C MET A 209 32.20 -19.01 -11.31
N LYS A 210 32.27 -20.26 -11.80
CA LYS A 210 33.40 -21.16 -11.57
C LYS A 210 34.73 -20.71 -12.18
N THR A 211 34.71 -19.80 -13.16
CA THR A 211 35.96 -19.19 -13.65
C THR A 211 36.52 -18.16 -12.67
N LEU A 212 35.67 -17.57 -11.83
CA LEU A 212 36.00 -16.50 -10.90
C LEU A 212 36.26 -17.00 -9.48
N ASP A 213 35.59 -18.09 -9.10
CA ASP A 213 35.67 -18.72 -7.78
C ASP A 213 35.68 -20.25 -7.91
N LYS A 214 36.75 -20.87 -7.42
CA LYS A 214 36.94 -22.33 -7.41
C LYS A 214 36.83 -22.93 -6.01
N SER A 215 36.59 -22.10 -5.01
CA SER A 215 36.56 -22.49 -3.59
C SER A 215 35.14 -22.80 -3.10
N HIS A 216 34.12 -22.28 -3.77
CA HIS A 216 32.72 -22.47 -3.39
C HIS A 216 31.91 -23.15 -4.50
N PRO A 217 31.05 -24.13 -4.17
CA PRO A 217 30.16 -24.78 -5.14
C PRO A 217 29.00 -23.87 -5.54
N VAL A 218 28.37 -24.19 -6.68
CA VAL A 218 27.18 -23.51 -7.19
C VAL A 218 26.01 -24.49 -7.22
N ALA A 219 24.94 -24.14 -6.51
CA ALA A 219 23.66 -24.83 -6.48
C ALA A 219 22.60 -24.07 -7.29
N ILE A 220 21.54 -24.77 -7.69
CA ILE A 220 20.31 -24.15 -8.21
C ILE A 220 19.15 -24.40 -7.23
N CYS A 221 18.14 -23.54 -7.20
CA CYS A 221 16.90 -23.77 -6.45
C CYS A 221 15.74 -24.08 -7.41
N ASN A 222 15.24 -25.31 -7.37
CA ASN A 222 14.09 -25.75 -8.17
C ASN A 222 12.85 -25.98 -7.29
N GLY A 223 11.66 -25.67 -7.81
CA GLY A 223 10.40 -26.04 -7.18
C GLY A 223 10.05 -27.50 -7.49
N ASP A 224 10.06 -28.37 -6.47
CA ASP A 224 9.89 -29.82 -6.58
C ASP A 224 10.83 -30.44 -7.66
N LEU A 225 10.54 -31.63 -8.17
CA LEU A 225 11.31 -32.36 -9.20
C LEU A 225 10.85 -32.03 -10.62
N LEU A 226 10.12 -30.92 -10.81
CA LEU A 226 9.65 -30.52 -12.13
C LEU A 226 10.85 -30.27 -13.06
N PHE A 227 10.74 -30.78 -14.29
CA PHE A 227 11.77 -30.67 -15.34
C PHE A 227 13.12 -31.33 -15.01
N LEU A 228 13.17 -32.31 -14.09
CA LEU A 228 14.42 -32.99 -13.71
C LEU A 228 15.20 -33.58 -14.91
N ASP A 229 14.49 -34.06 -15.94
CA ASP A 229 15.09 -34.58 -17.18
C ASP A 229 15.76 -33.47 -18.03
N ILE A 230 15.23 -32.25 -17.99
CA ILE A 230 15.80 -31.08 -18.67
C ILE A 230 16.99 -30.57 -17.87
N ILE A 231 16.85 -30.46 -16.55
CA ILE A 231 17.92 -30.06 -15.63
C ILE A 231 19.13 -30.98 -15.80
N ALA A 232 18.91 -32.30 -15.82
CA ALA A 232 19.99 -33.27 -15.99
C ALA A 232 20.74 -33.10 -17.32
N ARG A 233 20.07 -32.64 -18.38
CA ARG A 233 20.67 -32.41 -19.69
C ARG A 233 21.31 -31.03 -19.84
N GLN A 234 20.67 -29.98 -19.30
CA GLN A 234 21.07 -28.59 -19.51
C GLN A 234 22.00 -28.05 -18.43
N CYS A 235 22.03 -28.65 -17.23
CA CYS A 235 22.83 -28.21 -16.07
C CYS A 235 23.95 -29.19 -15.66
N PRO A 236 24.84 -29.66 -16.55
CA PRO A 236 25.90 -30.60 -16.16
C PRO A 236 26.93 -30.01 -15.18
N ASP A 237 27.16 -28.69 -15.23
CA ASP A 237 28.19 -28.01 -14.45
C ASP A 237 27.70 -27.52 -13.08
N VAL A 238 26.41 -27.61 -12.78
CA VAL A 238 25.86 -27.36 -11.43
C VAL A 238 26.38 -28.44 -10.46
N ASP A 239 26.82 -28.03 -9.28
CA ASP A 239 27.41 -28.93 -8.28
C ASP A 239 26.36 -29.65 -7.45
N ILE A 240 25.29 -28.93 -7.09
CA ILE A 240 24.28 -29.38 -6.12
C ILE A 240 22.89 -29.13 -6.70
N PHE A 241 22.03 -30.14 -6.64
CA PHE A 241 20.61 -29.97 -6.92
C PHE A 241 19.90 -29.47 -5.65
N GLY A 242 19.69 -28.16 -5.59
CA GLY A 242 18.87 -27.52 -4.57
C GLY A 242 17.39 -27.56 -4.94
N VAL A 243 16.53 -27.88 -3.98
CA VAL A 243 15.09 -28.01 -4.21
C VAL A 243 14.26 -27.48 -3.05
N ASN A 244 13.24 -26.67 -3.37
CA ASN A 244 12.17 -26.32 -2.46
C ASN A 244 11.08 -27.40 -2.58
N MET A 245 10.71 -28.04 -1.47
CA MET A 245 9.80 -29.18 -1.49
C MET A 245 8.88 -29.23 -0.27
N TYR A 246 7.57 -29.20 -0.53
CA TYR A 246 6.51 -29.24 0.48
C TYR A 246 5.61 -30.47 0.23
N ARG A 247 6.11 -31.67 0.55
CA ARG A 247 5.39 -32.95 0.32
C ARG A 247 4.77 -33.54 1.59
N GLY A 248 4.73 -32.79 2.69
CA GLY A 248 4.31 -33.27 4.00
C GLY A 248 5.44 -33.95 4.76
N VAL A 249 5.16 -35.05 5.46
CA VAL A 249 6.12 -35.69 6.39
C VAL A 249 7.27 -36.43 5.69
N SER A 250 7.09 -36.78 4.41
CA SER A 250 8.05 -37.56 3.61
C SER A 250 8.27 -36.89 2.26
N PHE A 251 9.51 -36.96 1.76
CA PHE A 251 9.88 -36.50 0.42
C PHE A 251 9.58 -37.56 -0.66
N GLY A 252 9.17 -38.76 -0.26
CA GLY A 252 8.84 -39.86 -1.16
C GLY A 252 10.06 -40.36 -1.93
N ASP A 253 9.95 -40.37 -3.26
CA ASP A 253 10.96 -40.91 -4.18
C ASP A 253 12.07 -39.90 -4.55
N ALA A 254 12.09 -38.70 -3.95
CA ALA A 254 12.93 -37.59 -4.39
C ALA A 254 14.43 -37.92 -4.43
N PHE A 255 14.98 -38.48 -3.36
CA PHE A 255 16.39 -38.82 -3.29
C PHE A 255 16.80 -39.86 -4.34
N GLU A 256 15.96 -40.89 -4.51
CA GLU A 256 16.20 -41.99 -5.47
C GLU A 256 16.13 -41.50 -6.91
N ARG A 257 15.12 -40.68 -7.23
CA ARG A 257 14.94 -40.09 -8.55
C ARG A 257 16.09 -39.17 -8.92
N VAL A 258 16.49 -38.25 -8.04
CA VAL A 258 17.63 -37.35 -8.33
C VAL A 258 18.91 -38.16 -8.52
N LYS A 259 19.17 -39.18 -7.68
CA LYS A 259 20.34 -40.06 -7.83
C LYS A 259 20.35 -40.76 -9.18
N LYS A 260 19.19 -41.24 -9.64
CA LYS A 260 19.06 -42.01 -10.89
C LYS A 260 19.05 -41.14 -12.14
N GLU A 261 18.37 -40.00 -12.10
CA GLU A 261 18.08 -39.16 -13.27
C GLU A 261 19.14 -38.06 -13.48
N TYR A 262 19.71 -37.49 -12.40
CA TYR A 262 20.67 -36.39 -12.48
C TYR A 262 22.05 -36.74 -11.92
N GLY A 263 22.11 -37.52 -10.84
CA GLY A 263 23.36 -37.99 -10.23
C GLY A 263 24.14 -36.92 -9.46
N LYS A 264 23.49 -35.84 -9.03
CA LYS A 264 24.05 -34.78 -8.17
C LYS A 264 23.59 -34.94 -6.71
N PRO A 265 24.34 -34.43 -5.73
CA PRO A 265 23.88 -34.34 -4.35
C PRO A 265 22.61 -33.47 -4.25
N VAL A 266 21.73 -33.86 -3.32
CA VAL A 266 20.46 -33.21 -3.02
C VAL A 266 20.62 -32.35 -1.76
N MET A 267 20.16 -31.11 -1.86
CA MET A 267 20.03 -30.19 -0.74
C MET A 267 18.64 -29.58 -0.76
N PHE A 268 17.87 -29.69 0.32
CA PHE A 268 16.58 -28.99 0.36
C PHE A 268 16.82 -27.52 0.66
N THR A 269 16.55 -26.66 -0.31
CA THR A 269 16.72 -25.21 -0.16
C THR A 269 15.60 -24.59 0.67
N GLU A 270 14.41 -25.18 0.64
CA GLU A 270 13.28 -24.95 1.56
C GLU A 270 12.45 -26.24 1.74
N PHE A 271 11.99 -26.45 2.96
CA PHE A 271 10.92 -27.39 3.31
C PHE A 271 10.36 -26.99 4.68
N GLY A 272 9.09 -27.28 4.94
CA GLY A 272 8.52 -26.98 6.25
C GLY A 272 7.03 -27.22 6.34
N ALA A 273 6.43 -26.72 7.41
CA ALA A 273 5.00 -26.71 7.66
C ALA A 273 4.67 -25.40 8.37
N ASP A 274 3.51 -24.82 8.10
CA ASP A 274 3.01 -23.73 8.92
C ASP A 274 2.51 -24.24 10.27
N ALA A 275 2.42 -23.32 11.23
CA ALA A 275 1.98 -23.57 12.59
C ALA A 275 0.50 -23.25 12.77
N PHE A 276 -0.31 -23.19 11.71
CA PHE A 276 -1.75 -22.93 11.79
C PHE A 276 -2.52 -24.14 11.27
N ASN A 277 -3.72 -24.37 11.79
CA ASN A 277 -4.60 -25.44 11.31
C ASN A 277 -5.81 -24.79 10.65
N ALA A 278 -5.92 -24.94 9.34
CA ALA A 278 -6.99 -24.29 8.56
C ALA A 278 -8.40 -24.83 8.92
N ILE A 279 -8.50 -26.07 9.42
CA ILE A 279 -9.79 -26.68 9.79
C ILE A 279 -10.25 -26.19 11.16
N SER A 280 -9.38 -26.26 12.18
CA SER A 280 -9.73 -25.81 13.54
C SER A 280 -9.62 -24.29 13.71
N ASN A 281 -9.01 -23.61 12.73
CA ASN A 281 -8.73 -22.18 12.71
C ASN A 281 -7.97 -21.73 13.95
N SER A 282 -6.86 -22.40 14.25
CA SER A 282 -6.05 -22.15 15.44
C SER A 282 -4.61 -22.58 15.22
N GLU A 283 -3.68 -21.98 15.97
CA GLU A 283 -2.28 -22.40 15.97
C GLU A 283 -2.11 -23.88 16.39
N ASP A 284 -1.36 -24.65 15.59
CA ASP A 284 -1.05 -26.08 15.77
C ASP A 284 0.47 -26.34 15.69
N GLN A 285 1.16 -25.96 16.76
CA GLN A 285 2.62 -26.15 16.87
C GLN A 285 3.03 -27.63 16.86
N GLN A 286 2.15 -28.55 17.27
CA GLN A 286 2.48 -29.97 17.32
C GLN A 286 2.59 -30.56 15.92
N SER A 287 1.67 -30.19 15.03
CA SER A 287 1.69 -30.63 13.64
C SER A 287 2.90 -30.08 12.90
N GLN A 288 3.25 -28.80 13.10
CA GLN A 288 4.50 -28.23 12.57
C GLN A 288 5.73 -29.05 12.99
N ALA A 289 5.86 -29.34 14.29
CA ALA A 289 6.98 -30.12 14.81
C ALA A 289 6.99 -31.56 14.25
N TYR A 290 5.82 -32.18 14.09
CA TYR A 290 5.68 -33.52 13.51
C TYR A 290 6.24 -33.61 12.08
N TYR A 291 5.84 -32.67 11.20
CA TYR A 291 6.32 -32.65 9.82
C TYR A 291 7.83 -32.40 9.76
N LEU A 292 8.33 -31.39 10.47
CA LEU A 292 9.74 -31.02 10.46
C LEU A 292 10.66 -32.13 11.00
N VAL A 293 10.28 -32.80 12.10
CA VAL A 293 11.06 -33.92 12.64
C VAL A 293 11.09 -35.09 11.65
N GLY A 294 9.96 -35.37 10.97
CA GLY A 294 9.89 -36.39 9.92
C GLY A 294 10.77 -36.06 8.71
N ASN A 295 10.75 -34.81 8.26
CA ASN A 295 11.60 -34.35 7.15
C ASN A 295 13.09 -34.46 7.50
N TRP A 296 13.51 -33.98 8.67
CA TRP A 296 14.92 -34.07 9.10
C TRP A 296 15.39 -35.51 9.28
N LYS A 297 14.51 -36.40 9.75
CA LYS A 297 14.80 -37.85 9.80
C LYS A 297 15.16 -38.39 8.42
N GLU A 298 14.36 -38.10 7.39
CA GLU A 298 14.65 -38.56 6.03
C GLU A 298 15.92 -37.92 5.43
N ILE A 299 16.17 -36.64 5.70
CA ILE A 299 17.40 -35.96 5.29
C ILE A 299 18.63 -36.66 5.85
N TYR A 300 18.60 -37.03 7.14
CA TYR A 300 19.71 -37.71 7.79
C TYR A 300 19.85 -39.15 7.32
N GLU A 301 18.75 -39.91 7.22
CA GLU A 301 18.78 -41.30 6.75
C GLU A 301 19.30 -41.45 5.31
N ASN A 302 19.19 -40.40 4.48
CA ASN A 302 19.71 -40.37 3.12
C ASN A 302 21.13 -39.78 2.99
N ALA A 303 21.81 -39.48 4.10
CA ALA A 303 23.20 -39.04 4.07
C ALA A 303 24.14 -40.19 3.66
N ALA A 304 25.32 -39.86 3.15
CA ALA A 304 26.31 -40.85 2.72
C ALA A 304 26.70 -41.81 3.87
N GLY A 305 26.74 -43.11 3.58
CA GLY A 305 27.07 -44.16 4.55
C GLY A 305 25.88 -44.73 5.35
N LEU A 306 24.66 -44.22 5.16
CA LEU A 306 23.46 -44.65 5.91
C LEU A 306 22.48 -45.53 5.10
N GLY A 307 22.96 -46.23 4.07
CA GLY A 307 22.25 -47.35 3.46
C GLY A 307 21.02 -47.04 2.59
N LYS A 308 20.57 -45.77 2.50
CA LYS A 308 19.55 -45.31 1.54
C LYS A 308 20.18 -44.74 0.26
N ALA A 309 19.64 -43.65 -0.31
CA ALA A 309 20.17 -43.05 -1.54
C ALA A 309 21.59 -42.50 -1.36
N GLY A 310 21.94 -42.00 -0.17
CA GLY A 310 23.31 -41.55 0.14
C GLY A 310 23.74 -40.28 -0.59
N ASN A 311 22.79 -39.48 -1.10
CA ASN A 311 23.05 -38.23 -1.82
C ASN A 311 22.54 -36.99 -1.08
N SER A 312 22.05 -37.12 0.15
CA SER A 312 21.61 -35.97 0.96
C SER A 312 22.80 -35.26 1.61
N ILE A 313 22.93 -33.95 1.37
CA ILE A 313 23.94 -33.11 2.05
C ILE A 313 23.32 -32.15 3.07
N GLY A 314 22.02 -32.29 3.35
CA GLY A 314 21.27 -31.51 4.33
C GLY A 314 20.18 -30.65 3.71
N GLY A 315 19.75 -29.61 4.42
CA GLY A 315 18.73 -28.70 3.91
C GLY A 315 18.44 -27.52 4.85
N PHE A 316 17.45 -26.72 4.48
CA PHE A 316 17.06 -25.51 5.19
C PHE A 316 15.58 -25.55 5.57
N THR A 317 15.32 -25.53 6.87
CA THR A 317 13.95 -25.40 7.39
C THR A 317 13.37 -24.05 6.96
N PHE A 318 12.12 -24.04 6.49
CA PHE A 318 11.37 -22.83 6.16
C PHE A 318 10.25 -22.62 7.18
N GLN A 319 10.29 -21.57 8.00
CA GLN A 319 11.37 -20.57 8.14
C GLN A 319 11.61 -20.17 9.59
N PHE A 320 12.60 -19.29 9.85
CA PHE A 320 12.98 -18.99 11.23
C PHE A 320 11.89 -18.23 12.00
N SER A 321 11.39 -17.13 11.45
CA SER A 321 10.37 -16.27 12.08
C SER A 321 9.13 -16.09 11.20
N ASP A 322 7.98 -15.77 11.80
CA ASP A 322 6.74 -15.54 11.04
C ASP A 322 6.87 -14.43 10.00
N GLY A 323 6.20 -14.56 8.86
CA GLY A 323 6.25 -13.56 7.80
C GLY A 323 4.97 -12.75 7.70
N TRP A 324 4.76 -11.78 8.61
CA TRP A 324 3.54 -10.93 8.70
C TRP A 324 3.24 -10.06 7.47
N TRP A 325 4.11 -10.11 6.47
CA TRP A 325 3.96 -9.41 5.20
C TRP A 325 3.62 -10.39 4.06
N LYS A 326 3.66 -11.70 4.27
CA LYS A 326 3.60 -12.66 3.16
C LYS A 326 2.23 -12.73 2.51
N PHE A 327 1.16 -12.46 3.25
CA PHE A 327 -0.16 -12.31 2.65
C PHE A 327 -0.44 -10.84 2.33
N GLY A 328 -0.82 -10.54 1.09
CA GLY A 328 -1.11 -9.17 0.62
C GLY A 328 0.12 -8.27 0.37
N GLN A 329 1.30 -8.57 0.94
CA GLN A 329 2.62 -7.94 0.71
C GLN A 329 2.77 -6.45 1.04
N THR A 330 1.67 -5.70 1.00
CA THR A 330 1.61 -4.24 1.11
C THR A 330 0.43 -3.75 1.97
N SER A 331 -0.46 -4.66 2.35
CA SER A 331 -1.65 -4.42 3.18
C SER A 331 -1.62 -5.30 4.42
N ASN A 332 -2.39 -4.93 5.46
CA ASN A 332 -2.54 -5.70 6.70
C ASN A 332 -1.22 -6.05 7.45
N LEU A 333 -0.15 -5.28 7.24
CA LEU A 333 1.19 -5.57 7.78
C LEU A 333 1.30 -5.60 9.32
N ASP A 334 0.29 -5.08 10.02
CA ASP A 334 0.15 -5.07 11.48
C ASP A 334 -0.84 -6.13 12.00
N VAL A 335 -1.27 -7.05 11.13
CA VAL A 335 -2.18 -8.15 11.41
C VAL A 335 -1.50 -9.45 11.02
N HIS A 336 -1.45 -10.42 11.93
CA HIS A 336 -1.00 -11.76 11.57
C HIS A 336 -2.15 -12.49 10.87
N ASP A 337 -2.12 -12.52 9.55
CA ASP A 337 -3.21 -13.02 8.73
C ASP A 337 -3.28 -14.55 8.80
N ASN A 338 -4.49 -15.09 8.89
CA ASN A 338 -4.78 -16.52 8.97
C ASN A 338 -5.37 -17.07 7.66
N ASN A 339 -5.21 -16.36 6.55
CA ASN A 339 -5.63 -16.80 5.24
C ASN A 339 -4.69 -17.88 4.69
N ALA A 340 -5.25 -19.00 4.27
CA ALA A 340 -4.53 -20.04 3.55
C ALA A 340 -4.55 -19.71 2.05
N SER A 341 -3.40 -19.37 1.47
CA SER A 341 -3.31 -18.90 0.09
C SER A 341 -3.28 -20.03 -0.95
N TRP A 342 -2.89 -21.24 -0.56
CA TRP A 342 -2.83 -22.41 -1.44
C TRP A 342 -3.11 -23.73 -0.70
N SER A 343 -3.35 -24.80 -1.48
CA SER A 343 -3.73 -26.13 -0.96
C SER A 343 -2.61 -27.15 -1.12
N ASN A 344 -2.44 -28.04 -0.13
CA ASN A 344 -1.45 -29.09 -0.18
C ASN A 344 -1.87 -30.38 0.55
N GLY A 345 -2.18 -31.42 -0.25
CA GLY A 345 -2.58 -32.74 0.24
C GLY A 345 -1.49 -33.54 0.98
N GLY A 346 -0.24 -33.08 1.01
CA GLY A 346 0.82 -33.67 1.84
C GLY A 346 0.62 -33.43 3.34
N TYR A 347 -0.12 -32.39 3.71
CA TYR A 347 -0.33 -31.95 5.08
C TYR A 347 -1.70 -32.44 5.60
N LEU A 348 -1.83 -33.76 5.70
CA LEU A 348 -3.11 -34.44 6.00
C LEU A 348 -3.80 -34.07 7.33
N ARG A 349 -3.14 -33.35 8.24
CA ARG A 349 -3.71 -33.01 9.56
C ARG A 349 -4.71 -31.85 9.51
N ASP A 350 -4.67 -31.04 8.46
CA ASP A 350 -5.60 -29.93 8.24
C ASP A 350 -6.01 -29.77 6.76
N TYR A 351 -5.76 -30.79 5.95
CA TYR A 351 -6.17 -30.83 4.55
C TYR A 351 -7.64 -31.27 4.39
N GLU A 352 -8.42 -30.48 3.66
CA GLU A 352 -9.74 -30.84 3.16
C GLU A 352 -9.76 -30.73 1.63
N PRO A 353 -10.22 -31.76 0.88
CA PRO A 353 -10.25 -31.70 -0.59
C PRO A 353 -11.02 -30.50 -1.13
N GLY A 354 -10.34 -29.67 -1.91
CA GLY A 354 -10.91 -28.45 -2.51
C GLY A 354 -10.78 -27.18 -1.66
N GLU A 355 -10.11 -27.27 -0.51
CA GLU A 355 -9.82 -26.14 0.38
C GLU A 355 -8.31 -25.88 0.47
N ASN A 356 -7.94 -24.63 0.71
CA ASN A 356 -6.57 -24.23 1.01
C ASN A 356 -6.25 -24.51 2.47
N ASN A 357 -5.00 -24.91 2.75
CA ASN A 357 -4.54 -25.21 4.10
C ASN A 357 -3.14 -24.67 4.42
N MET A 358 -2.47 -23.98 3.51
CA MET A 358 -1.12 -23.46 3.75
C MET A 358 -1.16 -21.97 4.11
N ASN A 359 -0.86 -21.65 5.36
CA ASN A 359 -0.86 -20.29 5.91
C ASN A 359 0.55 -19.65 5.84
N GLU A 360 0.81 -18.86 4.79
CA GLU A 360 2.15 -18.30 4.50
C GLU A 360 2.79 -17.53 5.66
N GLU A 361 2.01 -16.76 6.42
CA GLU A 361 2.54 -15.96 7.54
C GLU A 361 2.93 -16.80 8.77
N TRP A 362 2.52 -18.07 8.82
CA TRP A 362 2.63 -18.96 9.98
C TRP A 362 3.73 -20.03 9.84
N PHE A 363 4.57 -19.96 8.80
CA PHE A 363 5.71 -20.87 8.59
C PHE A 363 6.85 -20.70 9.59
N GLY A 364 6.86 -19.66 10.41
CA GLY A 364 7.91 -19.44 11.39
C GLY A 364 7.97 -20.59 12.41
N ILE A 365 9.17 -21.07 12.74
CA ILE A 365 9.38 -21.91 13.93
C ILE A 365 9.48 -21.07 15.22
N CYS A 366 9.54 -19.74 15.07
CA CYS A 366 9.44 -18.76 16.14
C CYS A 366 8.35 -17.72 15.81
N ALA A 367 7.48 -17.43 16.77
CA ALA A 367 6.52 -16.34 16.68
C ALA A 367 7.20 -14.99 16.95
N LYS A 368 6.72 -13.91 16.33
CA LYS A 368 7.22 -12.54 16.55
C LYS A 368 6.42 -11.82 17.65
N GLY A 369 7.14 -11.17 18.55
CA GLY A 369 6.59 -10.17 19.47
C GLY A 369 6.43 -8.79 18.79
N PRO A 370 5.87 -7.81 19.52
CA PRO A 370 5.76 -6.43 19.07
C PRO A 370 7.13 -5.87 18.63
N THR A 371 7.12 -5.03 17.61
CA THR A 371 8.32 -4.33 17.12
C THR A 371 8.53 -3.05 17.91
N ASP A 372 9.75 -2.82 18.39
CA ASP A 372 10.12 -1.60 19.13
C ASP A 372 10.43 -0.42 18.18
N GLU A 373 10.63 0.78 18.76
CA GLU A 373 10.95 2.00 17.99
C GLU A 373 12.24 1.91 17.15
N ARG A 374 13.10 0.92 17.41
CA ARG A 374 14.35 0.67 16.67
C ARG A 374 14.14 -0.34 15.53
N GLY A 375 12.92 -0.88 15.37
CA GLY A 375 12.64 -1.94 14.40
C GLY A 375 13.17 -3.30 14.86
N LEU A 376 13.34 -3.52 16.17
CA LEU A 376 13.74 -4.79 16.75
C LEU A 376 12.54 -5.48 17.44
N TYR A 377 12.56 -6.80 17.53
CA TYR A 377 11.48 -7.57 18.17
C TYR A 377 12.04 -8.79 18.90
N HIS A 378 11.27 -9.29 19.85
CA HIS A 378 11.53 -10.57 20.52
C HIS A 378 10.95 -11.74 19.71
N LEU A 379 11.62 -12.88 19.75
CA LEU A 379 11.16 -14.14 19.15
C LEU A 379 10.77 -15.12 20.25
N TYR A 380 9.65 -15.82 20.02
CA TYR A 380 9.07 -16.80 20.93
C TYR A 380 9.11 -18.17 20.24
N PRO A 381 10.05 -19.05 20.61
CA PRO A 381 10.19 -20.37 20.00
C PRO A 381 8.93 -21.24 20.09
N ARG A 382 8.55 -21.88 18.99
CA ARG A 382 7.48 -22.88 18.94
C ARG A 382 7.99 -24.29 19.26
N ALA A 383 7.08 -25.25 19.38
CA ALA A 383 7.44 -26.65 19.60
C ALA A 383 8.46 -27.17 18.56
N ALA A 384 8.36 -26.74 17.31
CA ALA A 384 9.31 -27.10 16.27
C ALA A 384 10.75 -26.71 16.61
N TYR A 385 11.00 -25.51 17.15
CA TYR A 385 12.34 -25.08 17.55
C TYR A 385 12.97 -26.04 18.56
N TYR A 386 12.23 -26.44 19.59
CA TYR A 386 12.75 -27.33 20.63
C TYR A 386 12.98 -28.76 20.11
N ALA A 387 12.11 -29.24 19.22
CA ALA A 387 12.25 -30.56 18.62
C ALA A 387 13.46 -30.61 17.66
N LEU A 388 13.65 -29.56 16.85
CA LEU A 388 14.80 -29.45 15.95
C LEU A 388 16.12 -29.21 16.69
N LYS A 389 16.08 -28.46 17.80
CA LYS A 389 17.23 -28.35 18.70
C LYS A 389 17.71 -29.71 19.17
N GLU A 390 16.80 -30.61 19.49
CA GLU A 390 17.15 -31.99 19.83
C GLU A 390 17.70 -32.71 18.59
N ALA A 391 16.97 -32.72 17.48
CA ALA A 391 17.36 -33.37 16.22
C ALA A 391 18.79 -33.02 15.75
N HIS A 392 19.17 -31.74 15.83
CA HIS A 392 20.46 -31.24 15.38
C HIS A 392 21.64 -31.55 16.31
N THR A 393 21.41 -32.16 17.48
CA THR A 393 22.53 -32.66 18.29
C THR A 393 23.16 -33.92 17.70
N LEU A 394 22.44 -34.65 16.84
CA LEU A 394 22.97 -35.80 16.12
C LEU A 394 23.73 -35.35 14.86
N ASN A 395 24.96 -35.82 14.70
CA ASN A 395 25.71 -35.72 13.45
C ASN A 395 25.69 -37.06 12.71
N PRO A 396 25.12 -37.14 11.49
CA PRO A 396 25.01 -38.39 10.74
C PRO A 396 26.37 -38.95 10.29
N TYR A 397 27.43 -38.13 10.28
CA TYR A 397 28.78 -38.55 9.89
C TYR A 397 29.66 -39.04 11.04
N ASP A 398 29.15 -39.04 12.29
CA ASP A 398 29.90 -39.55 13.44
C ASP A 398 30.17 -41.06 13.33
N ARG A 399 31.27 -41.52 13.93
CA ARG A 399 31.65 -42.94 13.88
C ARG A 399 30.62 -43.81 14.59
N GLY A 400 30.15 -44.85 13.90
CA GLY A 400 29.21 -45.84 14.45
C GLY A 400 27.74 -45.54 14.17
N GLN A 401 27.43 -44.47 13.43
CA GLN A 401 26.07 -44.24 12.95
C GLN A 401 25.65 -45.33 11.95
N THR A 402 24.43 -45.81 12.12
CA THR A 402 23.79 -46.82 11.28
C THR A 402 22.35 -46.38 11.00
N PRO A 403 21.69 -46.93 9.97
CA PRO A 403 20.28 -46.60 9.71
C PRO A 403 19.40 -46.79 10.95
N ALA A 404 19.64 -47.88 11.70
CA ALA A 404 18.89 -48.19 12.92
C ALA A 404 19.17 -47.21 14.07
N SER A 405 20.39 -46.68 14.20
CA SER A 405 20.70 -45.70 15.26
C SER A 405 20.08 -44.33 14.97
N ILE A 406 20.07 -43.89 13.71
CA ILE A 406 19.37 -42.66 13.30
C ILE A 406 17.87 -42.79 13.56
N GLN A 407 17.28 -43.91 13.14
CA GLN A 407 15.86 -44.18 13.36
C GLN A 407 15.52 -44.18 14.86
N ALA A 408 16.26 -44.92 15.68
CA ALA A 408 16.03 -44.99 17.12
C ALA A 408 16.21 -43.62 17.81
N TYR A 409 17.13 -42.79 17.32
CA TYR A 409 17.35 -41.45 17.83
C TYR A 409 16.14 -40.54 17.56
N PHE A 410 15.68 -40.45 16.30
CA PHE A 410 14.53 -39.62 15.94
C PHE A 410 13.21 -40.13 16.56
N ASP A 411 13.05 -41.45 16.68
CA ASP A 411 11.89 -42.05 17.36
C ASP A 411 11.88 -41.73 18.87
N GLY A 412 13.03 -41.34 19.44
CA GLY A 412 13.18 -40.88 20.82
C GLY A 412 12.79 -39.41 21.05
N ILE A 413 12.64 -38.60 20.00
CA ILE A 413 12.27 -37.19 20.12
C ILE A 413 10.78 -37.08 20.48
N VAL A 414 10.50 -36.71 21.73
CA VAL A 414 9.13 -36.61 22.25
C VAL A 414 8.54 -35.22 21.91
N LEU A 415 7.74 -35.15 20.86
CA LEU A 415 7.12 -33.88 20.41
C LEU A 415 6.29 -33.18 21.50
N MET A 416 5.66 -33.95 22.40
CA MET A 416 4.86 -33.36 23.48
C MET A 416 5.70 -32.60 24.50
N ASP A 417 6.95 -33.02 24.73
CA ASP A 417 7.87 -32.29 25.61
C ASP A 417 8.26 -30.94 24.98
N ALA A 418 8.44 -30.92 23.66
CA ALA A 418 8.68 -29.70 22.90
C ALA A 418 7.49 -28.74 22.97
N VAL A 419 6.25 -29.25 22.85
CA VAL A 419 5.02 -28.46 23.03
C VAL A 419 4.92 -27.91 24.46
N VAL A 420 5.24 -28.70 25.49
CA VAL A 420 5.21 -28.24 26.89
C VAL A 420 6.23 -27.13 27.13
N LYS A 421 7.44 -27.22 26.54
CA LYS A 421 8.44 -26.14 26.61
C LYS A 421 7.92 -24.86 25.96
N ALA A 422 7.38 -24.95 24.75
CA ALA A 422 6.87 -23.80 24.00
C ALA A 422 5.65 -23.12 24.63
N ARG A 423 4.93 -23.77 25.57
CA ARG A 423 3.83 -23.12 26.30
C ARG A 423 4.29 -21.91 27.11
N GLY A 424 5.52 -21.92 27.61
CA GLY A 424 6.09 -20.78 28.34
C GLY A 424 6.23 -19.56 27.43
N ASP A 425 6.84 -19.75 26.26
CA ASP A 425 7.03 -18.69 25.26
C ASP A 425 5.70 -18.21 24.68
N LYS A 426 4.76 -19.12 24.41
CA LYS A 426 3.40 -18.75 23.99
C LYS A 426 2.69 -17.90 25.05
N ALA A 427 2.76 -18.29 26.33
CA ALA A 427 2.15 -17.52 27.41
C ALA A 427 2.82 -16.15 27.60
N ALA A 428 4.14 -16.05 27.39
CA ALA A 428 4.86 -14.78 27.41
C ALA A 428 4.41 -13.87 26.26
N LEU A 429 4.31 -14.40 25.03
CA LEU A 429 3.79 -13.66 23.88
C LEU A 429 2.35 -13.19 24.10
N GLU A 430 1.45 -14.07 24.57
CA GLU A 430 0.06 -13.71 24.87
C GLU A 430 -0.04 -12.65 25.98
N GLY A 431 0.88 -12.70 26.96
CA GLY A 431 1.01 -11.70 28.02
C GLY A 431 1.45 -10.32 27.50
N GLU A 432 2.34 -10.29 26.50
CA GLU A 432 2.77 -9.06 25.83
C GLU A 432 1.73 -8.51 24.85
N GLN A 433 1.02 -9.38 24.14
CA GLN A 433 -0.01 -9.00 23.15
C GLN A 433 -1.36 -8.60 23.77
N SER A 434 -1.52 -8.77 25.10
CA SER A 434 -2.76 -8.44 25.83
C SER A 434 -4.02 -9.15 25.29
N GLY A 435 -4.03 -10.49 25.25
CA GLY A 435 -5.25 -11.33 25.19
C GLY A 435 -6.31 -11.04 24.09
N LYS A 436 -7.55 -11.52 24.31
CA LYS A 436 -8.71 -11.34 23.39
C LYS A 436 -9.16 -9.88 23.24
N LEU A 437 -8.74 -8.99 24.14
CA LEU A 437 -9.11 -7.58 24.19
C LEU A 437 -7.86 -6.76 24.49
N ARG A 438 -7.50 -5.85 23.59
CA ARG A 438 -6.35 -4.95 23.73
C ARG A 438 -6.77 -3.50 23.53
N LEU A 439 -6.02 -2.58 24.11
CA LEU A 439 -6.13 -1.17 23.73
C LEU A 439 -5.54 -1.01 22.33
N SER A 440 -6.33 -0.50 21.40
CA SER A 440 -5.88 -0.20 20.03
C SER A 440 -5.39 1.23 19.87
N ARG A 441 -5.80 2.13 20.76
CA ARG A 441 -5.33 3.52 20.80
C ARG A 441 -5.43 4.08 22.21
N LEU A 442 -4.43 4.85 22.61
CA LEU A 442 -4.49 5.73 23.77
C LEU A 442 -3.60 6.92 23.43
N SER A 443 -4.25 8.01 23.03
CA SER A 443 -3.56 9.22 22.61
C SER A 443 -4.18 10.47 23.20
N ALA A 444 -3.36 11.50 23.39
CA ALA A 444 -3.77 12.82 23.85
C ALA A 444 -3.10 13.89 22.99
N GLU A 445 -3.88 14.88 22.58
CA GLU A 445 -3.43 16.01 21.77
C GLU A 445 -3.69 17.30 22.55
N PHE A 446 -2.61 17.93 22.97
CA PHE A 446 -2.60 19.22 23.65
C PHE A 446 -2.09 20.27 22.67
N THR A 447 -2.88 21.30 22.42
CA THR A 447 -2.52 22.38 21.50
C THR A 447 -2.78 23.72 22.16
N THR A 448 -1.92 24.71 21.92
CA THR A 448 -2.15 26.10 22.28
C THR A 448 -2.12 26.95 21.02
N PHE A 449 -2.87 28.04 21.04
CA PHE A 449 -3.04 28.97 19.93
C PHE A 449 -2.77 30.37 20.43
N ASN A 450 -1.94 31.10 19.70
CA ASN A 450 -1.79 32.53 19.87
C ASN A 450 -2.06 33.20 18.52
N THR A 451 -3.11 34.02 18.46
CA THR A 451 -3.56 34.65 17.21
C THR A 451 -3.46 36.16 17.27
N GLY A 452 -3.27 36.77 16.11
CA GLY A 452 -3.22 38.22 15.96
C GLY A 452 -3.37 38.63 14.51
N GLY A 453 -3.43 39.94 14.28
CA GLY A 453 -3.51 40.48 12.93
C GLY A 453 -3.83 41.96 12.95
N SER A 454 -4.08 42.52 11.77
CA SER A 454 -4.45 43.93 11.61
C SER A 454 -5.38 44.09 10.41
N LEU A 455 -6.32 45.03 10.52
CA LEU A 455 -7.40 45.24 9.54
C LEU A 455 -8.22 43.95 9.36
N ILE A 456 -8.65 43.38 10.48
CA ILE A 456 -9.41 42.13 10.54
C ILE A 456 -10.70 42.30 11.35
N SER A 457 -11.69 41.48 11.04
CA SER A 457 -12.96 41.46 11.78
C SER A 457 -12.89 40.74 13.13
N THR A 458 -11.84 39.96 13.39
CA THR A 458 -11.66 39.28 14.68
C THR A 458 -11.40 40.29 15.81
N PRO A 459 -12.19 40.27 16.89
CA PRO A 459 -12.08 41.25 17.97
C PRO A 459 -10.90 40.96 18.90
N ASP A 460 -10.46 41.95 19.69
CA ASP A 460 -9.41 41.78 20.68
C ASP A 460 -9.85 40.89 21.87
N GLU A 461 -11.13 40.96 22.26
CA GLU A 461 -11.74 40.19 23.34
C GLU A 461 -13.06 39.56 22.89
N ALA A 462 -13.39 38.38 23.42
CA ALA A 462 -14.63 37.69 23.08
C ALA A 462 -15.87 38.43 23.57
N ASN A 463 -16.84 38.62 22.68
CA ASN A 463 -18.17 39.09 23.01
C ASN A 463 -19.07 37.89 23.34
N PRO A 464 -19.56 37.71 24.58
CA PRO A 464 -20.38 36.57 24.96
C PRO A 464 -21.79 36.58 24.32
N ASP A 465 -22.21 37.73 23.78
CA ASP A 465 -23.52 37.88 23.14
C ASP A 465 -23.48 37.63 21.62
N GLU A 466 -22.30 37.37 21.04
CA GLU A 466 -22.09 37.10 19.62
C GLU A 466 -21.40 35.75 19.40
N GLU A 467 -22.00 34.90 18.57
CA GLU A 467 -21.44 33.60 18.20
C GLU A 467 -20.62 33.71 16.91
N VAL A 468 -19.39 34.22 17.03
CA VAL A 468 -18.44 34.42 15.92
C VAL A 468 -17.12 33.69 16.15
N TYR A 469 -16.47 33.24 15.06
CA TYR A 469 -15.18 32.55 15.11
C TYR A 469 -14.22 33.10 14.03
N PRO A 470 -12.93 33.31 14.34
CA PRO A 470 -12.32 33.32 15.66
C PRO A 470 -12.98 34.36 16.57
N ASN A 471 -13.25 34.01 17.83
CA ASN A 471 -14.02 34.87 18.72
C ASN A 471 -13.19 35.97 19.40
N GLN A 472 -11.86 35.84 19.41
CA GLN A 472 -10.93 36.81 19.99
C GLN A 472 -9.52 36.64 19.44
N LEU A 473 -8.66 37.66 19.63
CA LEU A 473 -7.21 37.56 19.45
C LEU A 473 -6.52 37.11 20.75
N GLY A 474 -5.24 36.76 20.65
CA GLY A 474 -4.43 36.35 21.79
C GLY A 474 -4.45 34.84 22.03
N PHE A 475 -4.44 34.41 23.29
CA PHE A 475 -4.13 33.03 23.67
C PHE A 475 -5.38 32.17 23.95
N ASP A 476 -5.36 30.93 23.46
CA ASP A 476 -6.31 29.86 23.83
C ASP A 476 -5.61 28.48 23.74
N HIS A 477 -6.33 27.41 24.10
CA HIS A 477 -5.81 26.05 24.11
C HIS A 477 -6.87 25.00 23.77
N MET A 478 -6.44 23.82 23.34
CA MET A 478 -7.30 22.69 23.00
C MET A 478 -6.76 21.39 23.58
N GLN A 479 -7.67 20.50 23.97
CA GLN A 479 -7.38 19.19 24.55
C GLN A 479 -8.29 18.13 23.91
N SER A 480 -7.71 17.15 23.22
CA SER A 480 -8.43 16.06 22.57
C SER A 480 -7.81 14.72 22.98
N PHE A 481 -8.63 13.76 23.40
CA PHE A 481 -8.17 12.45 23.88
C PHE A 481 -8.84 11.33 23.09
N PHE A 482 -8.10 10.27 22.78
CA PHE A 482 -8.63 9.13 22.04
C PHE A 482 -8.34 7.83 22.78
N VAL A 483 -9.36 6.98 22.89
CA VAL A 483 -9.26 5.65 23.50
C VAL A 483 -9.86 4.63 22.53
N GLY A 484 -9.06 3.67 22.13
CA GLY A 484 -9.43 2.58 21.25
C GLY A 484 -9.38 1.23 21.96
N VAL A 485 -10.38 0.39 21.72
CA VAL A 485 -10.40 -0.99 22.17
C VAL A 485 -10.60 -1.89 20.96
N ALA A 486 -9.67 -2.84 20.76
CA ALA A 486 -9.79 -3.89 19.77
C ALA A 486 -9.98 -5.24 20.46
N GLY A 487 -10.72 -6.14 19.81
CA GLY A 487 -10.91 -7.49 20.28
C GLY A 487 -10.96 -8.52 19.15
N ASN A 488 -10.47 -9.72 19.46
CA ASN A 488 -10.49 -10.88 18.58
C ASN A 488 -11.32 -11.98 19.26
N PRO A 489 -12.67 -11.93 19.16
CA PRO A 489 -13.53 -12.91 19.83
C PRO A 489 -13.28 -14.35 19.37
N ALA A 490 -12.90 -14.52 18.09
CA ALA A 490 -12.47 -15.75 17.45
C ALA A 490 -11.27 -15.47 16.50
N PRO A 491 -10.44 -16.48 16.15
CA PRO A 491 -9.25 -16.25 15.32
C PRO A 491 -9.53 -15.68 13.93
N ASN A 492 -10.75 -15.85 13.41
CA ASN A 492 -11.19 -15.30 12.14
C ASN A 492 -12.06 -14.03 12.26
N MET A 493 -12.13 -13.40 13.42
CA MET A 493 -12.91 -12.18 13.61
C MET A 493 -12.13 -11.15 14.42
N ARG A 494 -12.10 -9.91 13.92
CA ARG A 494 -11.54 -8.75 14.59
C ARG A 494 -12.60 -7.65 14.66
N ALA A 495 -12.66 -6.92 15.77
CA ALA A 495 -13.43 -5.70 15.89
C ALA A 495 -12.62 -4.63 16.62
N ASN A 496 -12.81 -3.37 16.24
CA ASN A 496 -12.14 -2.22 16.82
C ASN A 496 -13.10 -1.03 16.92
N VAL A 497 -13.06 -0.32 18.05
CA VAL A 497 -13.84 0.90 18.28
C VAL A 497 -12.93 1.93 18.93
N GLU A 498 -12.87 3.12 18.35
CA GLU A 498 -12.19 4.28 18.91
C GLU A 498 -13.20 5.34 19.33
N CYS A 499 -13.03 5.87 20.54
CA CYS A 499 -13.79 6.99 21.09
C CYS A 499 -12.88 8.22 21.21
N ASN A 500 -13.41 9.39 20.87
CA ASN A 500 -12.77 10.67 21.17
C ASN A 500 -13.49 11.38 22.32
N ILE A 501 -12.70 11.99 23.20
CA ILE A 501 -13.12 12.68 24.42
C ILE A 501 -12.51 14.09 24.39
N LEU A 502 -13.34 15.12 24.60
CA LEU A 502 -12.94 16.53 24.51
C LEU A 502 -12.71 17.16 25.89
N GLY A 503 -11.55 17.79 26.06
CA GLY A 503 -11.27 18.77 27.11
C GLY A 503 -11.62 20.19 26.64
N ASN A 504 -10.76 21.19 26.83
CA ASN A 504 -11.03 22.52 26.28
C ASN A 504 -11.09 22.50 24.74
N VAL A 505 -12.03 23.23 24.14
CA VAL A 505 -12.15 23.42 22.69
C VAL A 505 -11.82 24.88 22.39
N ALA A 506 -10.74 25.11 21.63
CA ALA A 506 -10.30 26.46 21.32
C ALA A 506 -11.30 27.19 20.40
N GLN A 507 -11.47 28.49 20.61
CA GLN A 507 -12.39 29.34 19.87
C GLN A 507 -11.69 30.44 19.04
N ASN A 508 -10.41 30.67 19.28
CA ASN A 508 -9.58 31.64 18.55
C ASN A 508 -8.73 31.12 17.36
N PRO A 509 -8.69 29.83 16.94
CA PRO A 509 -7.89 29.42 15.79
C PRO A 509 -8.37 30.05 14.47
N ILE A 510 -7.45 30.53 13.62
CA ILE A 510 -7.80 31.20 12.35
C ILE A 510 -8.32 30.23 11.27
N ASN A 511 -7.99 28.95 11.42
CA ASN A 511 -8.62 27.85 10.70
C ASN A 511 -9.73 27.31 11.61
N GLU A 512 -10.92 27.90 11.45
CA GLU A 512 -12.02 27.76 12.39
C GLU A 512 -12.76 26.42 12.33
N ILE A 513 -12.58 25.61 11.28
CA ILE A 513 -13.25 24.31 11.07
C ILE A 513 -12.29 23.14 11.33
N PHE A 514 -12.58 22.36 12.36
CA PHE A 514 -11.86 21.16 12.80
C PHE A 514 -12.76 20.24 13.66
N TYR A 515 -12.33 19.01 13.91
CA TYR A 515 -13.18 17.95 14.48
C TYR A 515 -13.70 18.26 15.90
N GLU A 516 -12.91 18.91 16.74
CA GLU A 516 -13.24 19.25 18.13
C GLU A 516 -14.36 20.31 18.24
N ASN A 517 -14.68 21.03 17.16
CA ASN A 517 -15.73 22.07 17.16
C ASN A 517 -17.11 21.59 17.58
N ARG A 518 -17.38 20.29 17.43
CA ARG A 518 -18.64 19.69 17.89
C ARG A 518 -18.89 19.84 19.38
N GLY A 519 -17.86 20.17 20.17
CA GLY A 519 -17.97 20.49 21.60
C GLY A 519 -18.23 21.96 21.92
N ARG A 520 -18.34 22.86 20.93
CA ARG A 520 -18.73 24.27 21.13
C ARG A 520 -20.19 24.36 21.60
N SER A 521 -20.53 25.43 22.33
CA SER A 521 -21.91 25.70 22.75
C SER A 521 -22.85 25.74 21.55
N VAL A 522 -24.07 25.24 21.71
CA VAL A 522 -25.12 25.35 20.68
C VAL A 522 -26.35 26.00 21.31
N VAL A 523 -26.86 27.06 20.69
CA VAL A 523 -28.12 27.68 21.13
C VAL A 523 -29.30 26.97 20.47
N SER A 524 -30.14 26.33 21.28
CA SER A 524 -31.35 25.63 20.81
C SER A 524 -32.60 26.45 21.12
N SER A 525 -33.40 26.78 20.11
CA SER A 525 -34.66 27.48 20.32
C SER A 525 -35.73 26.53 20.88
N THR A 526 -36.15 26.76 22.12
CA THR A 526 -37.25 26.00 22.75
C THR A 526 -38.53 26.82 22.83
N ALA A 527 -39.67 26.17 23.12
CA ALA A 527 -40.95 26.86 23.33
C ALA A 527 -40.93 27.89 24.49
N ASN A 528 -39.89 27.85 25.34
CA ASN A 528 -39.69 28.78 26.47
C ASN A 528 -38.57 29.81 26.20
N GLY A 529 -38.07 29.90 24.96
CA GLY A 529 -36.94 30.76 24.56
C GLY A 529 -35.68 29.98 24.17
N PRO A 530 -34.62 30.68 23.71
CA PRO A 530 -33.34 30.07 23.40
C PRO A 530 -32.69 29.50 24.67
N VAL A 531 -32.25 28.24 24.60
CA VAL A 531 -31.50 27.55 25.65
C VAL A 531 -30.11 27.25 25.11
N GLU A 532 -29.09 27.78 25.78
CA GLU A 532 -27.70 27.44 25.47
C GLU A 532 -27.37 26.04 26.01
N LEU A 533 -27.01 25.13 25.12
CA LEU A 533 -26.50 23.81 25.47
C LEU A 533 -24.98 23.86 25.46
N ARG A 534 -24.39 23.98 26.65
CA ARG A 534 -22.93 23.87 26.84
C ARG A 534 -22.53 22.40 26.88
N ASP A 535 -21.35 22.08 26.34
CA ASP A 535 -20.69 20.78 26.50
C ASP A 535 -21.39 19.56 25.85
N VAL A 536 -22.17 19.78 24.78
CA VAL A 536 -22.77 18.70 24.01
C VAL A 536 -21.68 17.96 23.20
N ASN A 537 -21.82 16.65 23.00
CA ASN A 537 -20.92 15.82 22.16
C ASN A 537 -19.44 15.77 22.58
N ARG A 538 -19.13 16.01 23.86
CA ARG A 538 -17.77 15.85 24.40
C ARG A 538 -17.22 14.43 24.34
N ILE A 539 -18.07 13.40 24.20
CA ILE A 539 -17.66 12.02 23.97
C ILE A 539 -18.39 11.50 22.74
N GLN A 540 -17.65 10.96 21.78
CA GLN A 540 -18.22 10.39 20.55
C GLN A 540 -17.37 9.22 20.04
N ILE A 541 -18.01 8.23 19.40
CA ILE A 541 -17.29 7.23 18.61
C ILE A 541 -16.61 7.97 17.46
N TYR A 542 -15.28 7.91 17.42
CA TYR A 542 -14.45 8.53 16.41
C TYR A 542 -14.39 7.69 15.14
N ARG A 543 -14.19 6.38 15.26
CA ARG A 543 -14.24 5.42 14.16
C ARG A 543 -14.42 4.00 14.69
N ALA A 544 -14.89 3.11 13.84
CA ALA A 544 -14.99 1.70 14.13
C ALA A 544 -14.78 0.86 12.87
N ASP A 545 -14.26 -0.34 13.07
CA ASP A 545 -14.07 -1.32 12.01
C ASP A 545 -14.23 -2.74 12.55
N PHE A 546 -14.68 -3.66 11.69
CA PHE A 546 -14.61 -5.08 11.99
C PHE A 546 -14.34 -5.89 10.73
N SER A 547 -13.73 -7.05 10.90
CA SER A 547 -13.56 -8.05 9.85
C SER A 547 -13.97 -9.42 10.35
N TRP A 548 -14.59 -10.21 9.48
CA TRP A 548 -14.94 -11.59 9.73
C TRP A 548 -14.63 -12.45 8.50
N ASN A 549 -13.58 -13.25 8.61
CA ASN A 549 -13.16 -14.21 7.59
C ASN A 549 -13.91 -15.54 7.80
N HIS A 550 -15.04 -15.71 7.13
CA HIS A 550 -15.81 -16.94 7.18
C HIS A 550 -15.45 -17.84 5.99
N LYS A 551 -15.67 -19.16 6.13
CA LYS A 551 -15.39 -20.12 5.06
C LYS A 551 -16.13 -19.85 3.74
N ASP A 552 -17.29 -19.19 3.81
CA ASP A 552 -18.16 -18.90 2.68
C ASP A 552 -18.13 -17.42 2.25
N PHE A 553 -17.55 -16.53 3.06
CA PHE A 553 -17.48 -15.09 2.77
C PHE A 553 -16.42 -14.37 3.64
N ASP A 554 -15.89 -13.26 3.15
CA ASP A 554 -15.29 -12.22 3.99
C ASP A 554 -16.33 -11.12 4.22
N LEU A 555 -16.43 -10.61 5.45
CA LEU A 555 -17.29 -9.48 5.79
C LEU A 555 -16.45 -8.41 6.47
N THR A 556 -16.44 -7.20 5.93
CA THR A 556 -15.80 -6.02 6.50
C THR A 556 -16.84 -4.97 6.82
N GLY A 557 -16.77 -4.37 8.00
CA GLY A 557 -17.61 -3.24 8.39
C GLY A 557 -16.77 -2.03 8.73
N PHE A 558 -17.27 -0.84 8.39
CA PHE A 558 -16.53 0.41 8.53
C PHE A 558 -17.44 1.55 8.98
N TYR A 559 -16.90 2.41 9.85
CA TYR A 559 -17.44 3.69 10.25
C TYR A 559 -16.29 4.69 10.39
N ARG A 560 -16.23 5.71 9.54
CA ARG A 560 -15.10 6.65 9.43
C ARG A 560 -13.75 5.94 9.19
N THR A 561 -13.80 4.77 8.55
CA THR A 561 -12.65 3.94 8.16
C THR A 561 -12.74 3.70 6.66
N GLY A 562 -11.75 4.18 5.89
CA GLY A 562 -11.81 4.15 4.43
C GLY A 562 -11.89 2.73 3.85
N HIS A 563 -12.56 2.59 2.71
CA HIS A 563 -12.57 1.40 1.87
C HIS A 563 -12.10 1.73 0.45
N TYR A 564 -11.68 0.71 -0.28
CA TYR A 564 -11.18 0.85 -1.65
C TYR A 564 -12.32 0.78 -2.69
N HIS A 565 -12.03 1.17 -3.93
CA HIS A 565 -12.99 1.16 -5.04
C HIS A 565 -13.05 -0.18 -5.77
N TRP A 566 -14.13 -0.48 -6.49
CA TRP A 566 -14.22 -1.69 -7.34
C TRP A 566 -13.69 -1.53 -8.79
N GLY A 567 -13.05 -0.40 -9.11
CA GLY A 567 -12.60 -0.09 -10.47
C GLY A 567 -11.69 -1.14 -11.12
N TYR A 568 -10.75 -1.75 -10.38
CA TYR A 568 -9.90 -2.83 -10.91
C TYR A 568 -10.61 -4.19 -10.99
N GLU A 569 -11.81 -4.30 -10.42
CA GLU A 569 -12.60 -5.53 -10.32
C GLU A 569 -13.79 -5.56 -11.31
N GLY A 570 -13.80 -4.62 -12.26
CA GLY A 570 -14.80 -4.55 -13.33
C GLY A 570 -15.90 -3.51 -13.13
N ASP A 571 -15.78 -2.64 -12.12
CA ASP A 571 -16.64 -1.44 -12.02
C ASP A 571 -16.22 -0.35 -13.02
N PHE A 572 -16.47 -0.63 -14.30
CA PHE A 572 -16.04 0.19 -15.43
C PHE A 572 -16.71 1.58 -15.50
N PHE A 573 -17.81 1.75 -14.76
CA PHE A 573 -18.59 2.98 -14.65
C PHE A 573 -18.47 3.66 -13.28
N GLY A 574 -17.60 3.18 -12.38
CA GLY A 574 -17.31 3.84 -11.10
C GLY A 574 -18.50 3.99 -10.16
N LEU A 575 -19.36 2.96 -10.04
CA LEU A 575 -20.49 2.97 -9.13
C LEU A 575 -20.10 2.88 -7.64
N TYR A 576 -18.97 2.24 -7.32
CA TYR A 576 -18.43 2.10 -5.96
C TYR A 576 -17.06 2.80 -5.86
N PRO A 577 -17.04 4.10 -5.48
CA PRO A 577 -15.83 4.90 -5.43
C PRO A 577 -14.95 4.59 -4.21
N GLU A 578 -13.71 5.08 -4.23
CA GLU A 578 -12.82 5.02 -3.07
C GLU A 578 -13.28 6.02 -2.00
N ALA A 579 -13.28 5.59 -0.74
CA ALA A 579 -13.75 6.39 0.39
C ALA A 579 -12.63 6.73 1.41
N ASN A 580 -11.41 6.96 0.93
CA ASN A 580 -10.30 7.46 1.73
C ASN A 580 -10.23 9.00 1.68
N TYR A 581 -10.77 9.67 2.69
CA TYR A 581 -10.89 11.14 2.70
C TYR A 581 -9.75 11.91 3.39
N GLY A 582 -8.81 11.20 4.03
CA GLY A 582 -7.74 11.83 4.80
C GLY A 582 -8.28 12.82 5.85
N PRO A 583 -7.68 14.01 6.02
CA PRO A 583 -8.09 14.97 7.05
C PRO A 583 -9.47 15.61 6.80
N ASN A 584 -10.03 15.49 5.58
CA ASN A 584 -11.31 16.15 5.26
C ASN A 584 -12.45 15.66 6.16
N ILE A 585 -12.45 14.38 6.51
CA ILE A 585 -13.47 13.78 7.40
C ILE A 585 -13.49 14.43 8.79
N ASP A 586 -12.33 14.87 9.27
CA ASP A 586 -12.18 15.57 10.55
C ASP A 586 -12.55 17.05 10.39
N ILE A 587 -12.09 17.70 9.30
CA ILE A 587 -12.40 19.10 8.99
C ILE A 587 -13.92 19.31 8.98
N TYR A 588 -14.67 18.51 8.22
CA TYR A 588 -16.12 18.69 8.08
C TYR A 588 -16.94 17.72 8.93
N ASN A 589 -16.34 17.08 9.93
CA ASN A 589 -17.02 16.15 10.83
C ASN A 589 -17.88 15.08 10.11
N GLY A 590 -17.38 14.55 8.99
CA GLY A 590 -18.09 13.59 8.14
C GLY A 590 -18.27 12.23 8.83
N GLN A 591 -19.43 11.60 8.68
CA GLN A 591 -19.68 10.24 9.21
C GLN A 591 -19.27 9.13 8.24
N ALA A 592 -19.12 9.47 6.96
CA ALA A 592 -18.73 8.55 5.90
C ALA A 592 -17.26 8.14 6.00
N PRO A 593 -16.89 6.93 5.53
CA PRO A 593 -17.82 5.89 5.08
C PRO A 593 -18.47 5.17 6.27
N LEU A 594 -19.72 4.73 6.10
CA LEU A 594 -20.50 3.97 7.07
C LEU A 594 -21.28 2.86 6.37
N GLY A 595 -20.91 1.60 6.63
CA GLY A 595 -21.54 0.43 6.02
C GLY A 595 -20.75 -0.85 6.23
N PHE A 596 -21.03 -1.83 5.38
CA PHE A 596 -20.27 -3.07 5.30
C PHE A 596 -20.13 -3.54 3.85
N GLU A 597 -19.11 -4.36 3.62
CA GLU A 597 -18.83 -5.06 2.37
C GLU A 597 -18.67 -6.56 2.64
N LEU A 598 -19.30 -7.38 1.82
CA LEU A 598 -19.25 -8.84 1.88
C LEU A 598 -18.73 -9.39 0.56
N ASP A 599 -17.66 -10.18 0.60
CA ASP A 599 -17.10 -10.89 -0.54
C ASP A 599 -17.31 -12.39 -0.41
N GLY A 600 -18.00 -13.00 -1.38
CA GLY A 600 -18.33 -14.42 -1.39
C GLY A 600 -17.13 -15.30 -1.70
N LYS A 601 -17.00 -16.41 -0.97
CA LYS A 601 -16.03 -17.50 -1.21
C LYS A 601 -16.71 -18.76 -1.71
N ARG A 602 -15.92 -19.73 -2.17
CA ARG A 602 -16.39 -21.06 -2.59
C ARG A 602 -17.56 -20.99 -3.59
N LYS A 603 -18.77 -21.43 -3.20
CA LYS A 603 -19.97 -21.41 -4.05
C LYS A 603 -20.47 -20.00 -4.36
N LEU A 604 -20.09 -19.01 -3.56
CA LEU A 604 -20.42 -17.59 -3.74
C LEU A 604 -19.27 -16.82 -4.41
N LYS A 605 -18.19 -17.49 -4.83
CA LYS A 605 -17.03 -16.83 -5.46
C LYS A 605 -17.47 -15.94 -6.62
N GLY A 606 -17.01 -14.70 -6.58
CA GLY A 606 -17.32 -13.65 -7.55
C GLY A 606 -18.50 -12.76 -7.19
N LEU A 607 -19.29 -13.08 -6.15
CA LEU A 607 -20.33 -12.20 -5.60
C LEU A 607 -19.74 -11.27 -4.55
N SER A 608 -19.93 -9.96 -4.68
CA SER A 608 -19.68 -8.98 -3.62
C SER A 608 -20.93 -8.14 -3.37
N VAL A 609 -21.14 -7.74 -2.12
CA VAL A 609 -22.27 -6.89 -1.70
C VAL A 609 -21.74 -5.78 -0.81
N ALA A 610 -22.03 -4.52 -1.15
CA ALA A 610 -21.78 -3.38 -0.27
C ALA A 610 -23.11 -2.75 0.14
N MET A 611 -23.30 -2.47 1.42
CA MET A 611 -24.54 -1.89 1.91
C MET A 611 -24.28 -0.98 3.11
N GLY A 612 -24.91 0.18 3.13
CA GLY A 612 -24.72 1.12 4.23
C GLY A 612 -25.55 2.38 4.07
N PRO A 613 -25.74 3.14 5.17
CA PRO A 613 -26.40 4.43 5.13
C PRO A 613 -25.58 5.50 4.39
N GLU A 614 -24.24 5.44 4.41
CA GLU A 614 -23.39 6.41 3.71
C GLU A 614 -22.09 5.72 3.29
N LEU A 615 -22.17 4.87 2.26
CA LEU A 615 -21.01 4.07 1.79
C LEU A 615 -19.81 4.96 1.40
N TRP A 616 -20.07 6.11 0.77
CA TRP A 616 -19.08 7.16 0.52
C TRP A 616 -19.69 8.51 0.92
N TRP A 617 -18.87 9.54 1.09
CA TRP A 617 -19.33 10.87 1.52
C TRP A 617 -20.37 11.45 0.56
N GLY A 618 -21.56 11.71 1.10
CA GLY A 618 -22.69 12.25 0.35
C GLY A 618 -23.48 11.18 -0.41
N ALA A 619 -23.17 9.90 -0.22
CA ALA A 619 -23.99 8.80 -0.72
C ALA A 619 -25.38 8.83 -0.07
N ASN A 620 -26.38 8.43 -0.85
CA ASN A 620 -27.66 8.00 -0.30
C ASN A 620 -27.47 6.63 0.39
N PRO A 621 -28.32 6.28 1.39
CA PRO A 621 -28.41 4.91 1.88
C PRO A 621 -28.63 3.95 0.72
N ALA A 622 -27.71 3.00 0.53
CA ALA A 622 -27.66 2.22 -0.71
C ALA A 622 -27.26 0.76 -0.49
N VAL A 623 -27.59 -0.06 -1.48
CA VAL A 623 -27.07 -1.41 -1.67
C VAL A 623 -26.47 -1.55 -3.06
N LEU A 624 -25.29 -2.14 -3.13
CA LEU A 624 -24.61 -2.53 -4.36
C LEU A 624 -24.36 -4.03 -4.35
N VAL A 625 -24.59 -4.66 -5.49
CA VAL A 625 -24.31 -6.09 -5.71
C VAL A 625 -23.47 -6.20 -6.97
N LYS A 626 -22.28 -6.77 -6.83
CA LYS A 626 -21.33 -7.05 -7.93
C LYS A 626 -21.26 -8.56 -8.13
N TYR A 627 -21.29 -9.01 -9.38
CA TYR A 627 -20.99 -10.41 -9.71
C TYR A 627 -20.02 -10.48 -10.89
N SER A 628 -18.87 -11.14 -10.66
CA SER A 628 -17.80 -11.27 -11.64
C SER A 628 -17.51 -12.74 -11.97
N ARG A 629 -17.36 -13.07 -13.25
CA ARG A 629 -16.99 -14.42 -13.70
C ARG A 629 -16.22 -14.40 -15.01
N LYS A 630 -15.21 -15.27 -15.11
CA LYS A 630 -14.46 -15.50 -16.35
C LYS A 630 -15.14 -16.57 -17.20
N VAL A 631 -15.45 -16.25 -18.45
CA VAL A 631 -16.10 -17.15 -19.42
C VAL A 631 -15.34 -17.08 -20.74
N ALA A 632 -14.79 -18.22 -21.19
CA ALA A 632 -14.06 -18.32 -22.46
C ALA A 632 -12.94 -17.26 -22.66
N GLY A 633 -12.22 -16.92 -21.59
CA GLY A 633 -11.14 -15.91 -21.63
C GLY A 633 -11.61 -14.45 -21.61
N ILE A 634 -12.90 -14.22 -21.34
CA ILE A 634 -13.50 -12.90 -21.15
C ILE A 634 -13.92 -12.77 -19.69
N ASP A 635 -13.45 -11.73 -19.01
CA ASP A 635 -13.91 -11.37 -17.68
C ASP A 635 -15.21 -10.57 -17.82
N LEU A 636 -16.29 -11.08 -17.23
CA LEU A 636 -17.61 -10.47 -17.24
C LEU A 636 -17.96 -10.02 -15.84
N THR A 637 -18.31 -8.74 -15.69
CA THR A 637 -18.73 -8.15 -14.40
C THR A 637 -20.07 -7.45 -14.58
N GLY A 638 -21.02 -7.74 -13.68
CA GLY A 638 -22.28 -7.02 -13.57
C GLY A 638 -22.41 -6.36 -12.20
N ILE A 639 -22.89 -5.12 -12.15
CA ILE A 639 -23.13 -4.40 -10.90
C ILE A 639 -24.54 -3.84 -10.91
N PHE A 640 -25.26 -4.05 -9.81
CA PHE A 640 -26.55 -3.42 -9.55
C PHE A 640 -26.42 -2.50 -8.33
N HIS A 641 -26.93 -1.28 -8.42
CA HIS A 641 -26.92 -0.28 -7.37
C HIS A 641 -28.33 0.29 -7.19
N GLU A 642 -28.81 0.28 -5.96
CA GLU A 642 -30.10 0.86 -5.58
C GLU A 642 -29.90 1.78 -4.38
N ASP A 643 -30.21 3.06 -4.58
CA ASP A 643 -30.50 3.94 -3.45
C ASP A 643 -31.79 3.44 -2.78
N LEU A 644 -31.76 3.23 -1.48
CA LEU A 644 -32.91 2.81 -0.69
C LEU A 644 -33.76 4.02 -0.30
N GLU A 645 -33.12 5.11 0.06
CA GLU A 645 -33.73 6.36 0.50
C GLU A 645 -32.95 7.57 -0.06
N GLN A 646 -33.63 8.70 -0.23
CA GLN A 646 -32.94 9.96 -0.53
C GLN A 646 -32.55 10.63 0.77
N ARG A 647 -31.28 11.06 0.87
CA ARG A 647 -30.79 11.76 2.05
C ARG A 647 -31.59 13.03 2.35
N GLY A 648 -31.93 13.23 3.63
CA GLY A 648 -32.57 14.44 4.14
C GLY A 648 -31.59 15.41 4.82
N ASN A 649 -32.06 16.61 5.17
CA ASN A 649 -31.26 17.66 5.81
C ASN A 649 -30.86 17.37 7.28
N THR A 650 -31.35 16.27 7.87
CA THR A 650 -31.11 15.89 9.29
C THR A 650 -29.91 14.95 9.48
N GLU A 651 -29.29 14.48 8.42
CA GLU A 651 -28.08 13.66 8.50
C GLU A 651 -26.83 14.53 8.69
N SER A 652 -25.81 14.02 9.40
CA SER A 652 -24.77 14.88 9.97
C SER A 652 -23.57 15.16 9.06
N SER A 653 -23.53 14.67 7.80
CA SER A 653 -22.42 14.99 6.88
C SER A 653 -22.82 16.16 5.98
N PHE A 654 -22.02 17.23 6.01
CA PHE A 654 -22.22 18.44 5.22
C PHE A 654 -21.97 18.18 3.72
N ALA A 655 -22.91 17.53 3.06
CA ALA A 655 -22.84 17.22 1.63
C ALA A 655 -24.12 17.63 0.91
N VAL A 656 -23.98 18.01 -0.36
CA VAL A 656 -25.11 18.36 -1.23
C VAL A 656 -25.94 17.11 -1.52
N PRO A 657 -27.25 17.07 -1.17
CA PRO A 657 -28.09 15.92 -1.45
C PRO A 657 -28.18 15.65 -2.96
N VAL A 658 -28.10 14.38 -3.34
CA VAL A 658 -28.27 13.95 -4.73
C VAL A 658 -29.61 13.24 -4.93
N PRO A 659 -30.25 13.39 -6.09
CA PRO A 659 -31.49 12.67 -6.39
C PRO A 659 -31.31 11.16 -6.29
N LYS A 660 -32.33 10.48 -5.75
CA LYS A 660 -32.39 9.02 -5.69
C LYS A 660 -32.15 8.40 -7.08
N THR A 661 -31.34 7.35 -7.16
CA THR A 661 -31.06 6.64 -8.41
C THR A 661 -30.99 5.12 -8.25
N ARG A 662 -31.37 4.41 -9.31
CA ARG A 662 -31.13 2.98 -9.55
C ARG A 662 -30.26 2.83 -10.78
N ARG A 663 -29.25 1.96 -10.70
CA ARG A 663 -28.25 1.75 -11.76
C ARG A 663 -27.93 0.27 -11.92
N ALA A 664 -27.70 -0.16 -13.15
CA ALA A 664 -27.22 -1.48 -13.50
C ALA A 664 -26.16 -1.37 -14.60
N THR A 665 -25.04 -2.06 -14.44
CA THR A 665 -23.94 -2.08 -15.41
C THR A 665 -23.57 -3.50 -15.79
N LEU A 666 -23.09 -3.64 -17.02
CA LEU A 666 -22.43 -4.84 -17.52
C LEU A 666 -21.12 -4.42 -18.17
N HIS A 667 -20.04 -5.12 -17.85
CA HIS A 667 -18.70 -4.90 -18.37
C HIS A 667 -18.10 -6.23 -18.84
N ALA A 668 -17.42 -6.18 -19.98
CA ALA A 668 -16.69 -7.29 -20.55
C ALA A 668 -15.26 -6.83 -20.84
N LYS A 669 -14.27 -7.59 -20.36
CA LYS A 669 -12.84 -7.34 -20.53
C LYS A 669 -12.15 -8.57 -21.09
N THR A 670 -11.26 -8.38 -22.07
CA THR A 670 -10.42 -9.44 -22.59
C THR A 670 -9.09 -8.89 -23.11
N LYS A 671 -8.09 -9.77 -23.25
CA LYS A 671 -6.74 -9.44 -23.72
C LYS A 671 -6.32 -10.40 -24.82
N LEU A 672 -5.87 -9.85 -25.95
CA LEU A 672 -5.37 -10.58 -27.11
C LEU A 672 -3.94 -10.13 -27.42
N GLY A 673 -2.97 -10.87 -26.90
CA GLY A 673 -1.56 -10.51 -26.99
C GLY A 673 -1.27 -9.18 -26.29
N ASN A 674 -0.86 -8.18 -27.07
CA ASN A 674 -0.54 -6.84 -26.58
C ASN A 674 -1.75 -5.88 -26.56
N LEU A 675 -2.93 -6.33 -27.01
CA LEU A 675 -4.14 -5.51 -27.06
C LEU A 675 -5.11 -5.92 -25.95
N GLY A 676 -5.61 -4.96 -25.19
CA GLY A 676 -6.73 -5.11 -24.27
C GLY A 676 -7.99 -4.47 -24.85
N PHE A 677 -9.12 -5.13 -24.64
CA PHE A 677 -10.44 -4.70 -25.07
C PHE A 677 -11.39 -4.69 -23.88
N GLU A 678 -12.06 -3.56 -23.67
CA GLU A 678 -13.09 -3.40 -22.65
C GLU A 678 -14.32 -2.74 -23.27
N LEU A 679 -15.50 -3.29 -22.98
CA LEU A 679 -16.79 -2.78 -23.42
C LEU A 679 -17.76 -2.87 -22.27
N GLY A 680 -18.56 -1.83 -22.07
CA GLY A 680 -19.60 -1.84 -21.06
C GLY A 680 -20.84 -1.04 -21.45
N GLY A 681 -21.95 -1.39 -20.83
CA GLY A 681 -23.21 -0.66 -20.90
C GLY A 681 -23.73 -0.34 -19.49
N ILE A 682 -24.38 0.81 -19.37
CA ILE A 682 -25.06 1.25 -18.15
C ILE A 682 -26.52 1.55 -18.45
N TRP A 683 -27.37 1.19 -17.49
CA TRP A 683 -28.73 1.67 -17.36
C TRP A 683 -28.86 2.36 -16.01
N GLY A 684 -29.35 3.60 -15.95
CA GLY A 684 -29.38 4.36 -14.70
C GLY A 684 -30.33 5.55 -14.71
N GLY A 685 -30.64 6.08 -13.53
CA GLY A 685 -31.44 7.31 -13.41
C GLY A 685 -32.93 7.08 -13.17
N GLN A 686 -33.37 5.89 -12.72
CA GLN A 686 -34.71 5.73 -12.14
C GLN A 686 -34.69 6.19 -10.66
N PRO A 687 -35.69 6.94 -10.15
CA PRO A 687 -36.98 7.26 -10.76
C PRO A 687 -37.01 8.67 -11.39
N LEU A 688 -35.94 9.13 -12.05
CA LEU A 688 -35.90 10.46 -12.68
C LEU A 688 -36.70 10.52 -13.98
N GLU A 689 -37.12 9.37 -14.55
CA GLU A 689 -38.01 9.32 -15.71
C GLU A 689 -39.31 10.09 -15.45
N GLY A 690 -39.70 10.92 -16.41
CA GLY A 690 -40.85 11.80 -16.32
C GLY A 690 -40.59 13.15 -15.64
N ARG A 691 -39.44 13.35 -14.96
CA ARG A 691 -39.06 14.68 -14.44
C ARG A 691 -38.85 15.65 -15.59
N THR A 692 -39.38 16.86 -15.43
CA THR A 692 -39.23 17.94 -16.40
C THR A 692 -37.86 18.61 -16.25
N PHE A 693 -37.26 19.03 -17.36
CA PHE A 693 -36.07 19.87 -17.37
C PHE A 693 -36.20 20.95 -18.45
N GLN A 694 -35.42 22.03 -18.30
CA GLN A 694 -35.37 23.11 -19.29
C GLN A 694 -34.22 22.92 -20.27
N ILE A 695 -34.45 23.38 -21.50
CA ILE A 695 -33.45 23.52 -22.57
C ILE A 695 -33.47 24.97 -23.01
N ALA A 696 -32.29 25.59 -23.09
CA ALA A 696 -32.13 26.96 -23.56
C ALA A 696 -31.42 26.94 -24.92
N GLU A 697 -32.10 27.39 -25.97
CA GLU A 697 -31.51 27.58 -27.29
C GLU A 697 -31.30 29.07 -27.57
N GLU A 698 -30.05 29.45 -27.87
CA GLU A 698 -29.71 30.81 -28.27
C GLU A 698 -29.83 30.96 -29.79
N ALA A 699 -30.61 31.95 -30.24
CA ALA A 699 -30.69 32.35 -31.64
C ALA A 699 -30.65 33.88 -31.75
N ASN A 700 -29.66 34.42 -32.48
CA ASN A 700 -29.47 35.87 -32.66
C ASN A 700 -29.34 36.68 -31.36
N GLY A 701 -28.84 36.08 -30.27
CA GLY A 701 -28.71 36.71 -28.96
C GLY A 701 -29.95 36.66 -28.08
N ASP A 702 -31.06 36.10 -28.56
CA ASP A 702 -32.27 35.82 -27.79
C ASP A 702 -32.34 34.32 -27.42
N TYR A 703 -32.82 34.03 -26.22
CA TYR A 703 -33.01 32.66 -25.74
C TYR A 703 -34.46 32.21 -25.90
N THR A 704 -34.64 31.04 -26.50
CA THR A 704 -35.92 30.30 -26.46
C THR A 704 -35.81 29.17 -25.44
N ILE A 705 -36.75 29.13 -24.49
CA ILE A 705 -36.77 28.14 -23.41
C ILE A 705 -37.79 27.06 -23.75
N TYR A 706 -37.32 25.83 -23.87
CA TYR A 706 -38.15 24.64 -24.03
C TYR A 706 -38.20 23.86 -22.72
N GLN A 707 -39.24 23.04 -22.58
CA GLN A 707 -39.34 22.04 -21.53
C GLN A 707 -39.52 20.67 -22.16
N ASP A 708 -38.73 19.71 -21.70
CA ASP A 708 -38.89 18.30 -22.03
C ASP A 708 -38.91 17.48 -20.74
N LYS A 709 -39.15 16.18 -20.87
CA LYS A 709 -39.16 15.21 -19.77
C LYS A 709 -38.13 14.13 -20.03
N ILE A 710 -37.51 13.65 -18.95
CA ILE A 710 -36.64 12.47 -19.01
C ILE A 710 -37.45 11.27 -19.51
N GLN A 711 -36.94 10.60 -20.54
CA GLN A 711 -37.52 9.42 -21.17
C GLN A 711 -36.68 8.18 -20.86
N ALA A 712 -37.23 6.98 -21.04
CA ALA A 712 -36.49 5.73 -20.88
C ALA A 712 -35.23 5.61 -21.77
N LYS A 713 -35.12 6.36 -22.87
CA LYS A 713 -33.89 6.40 -23.69
C LYS A 713 -32.76 7.17 -23.00
N ASP A 714 -33.11 8.10 -22.11
CA ASP A 714 -32.18 9.00 -21.43
C ASP A 714 -31.46 8.34 -20.24
N THR A 715 -31.82 7.08 -19.94
CA THR A 715 -31.25 6.26 -18.88
C THR A 715 -30.09 5.37 -19.33
N TRP A 716 -29.80 5.32 -20.63
CA TRP A 716 -28.79 4.38 -21.17
C TRP A 716 -27.46 5.05 -21.47
N GLY A 717 -26.38 4.31 -21.27
CA GLY A 717 -25.04 4.73 -21.68
C GLY A 717 -24.17 3.56 -22.09
N GLY A 718 -23.11 3.86 -22.81
CA GLY A 718 -22.13 2.88 -23.27
C GLY A 718 -20.73 3.45 -23.22
N LYS A 719 -19.76 2.59 -22.94
CA LYS A 719 -18.35 2.95 -22.84
C LYS A 719 -17.51 1.84 -23.45
N PHE A 720 -16.43 2.20 -24.14
CA PHE A 720 -15.43 1.24 -24.58
C PHE A 720 -14.02 1.77 -24.30
N LYS A 721 -13.08 0.87 -24.10
CA LYS A 721 -11.66 1.19 -23.90
C LYS A 721 -10.79 0.17 -24.62
N LEU A 722 -9.78 0.67 -25.30
CA LEU A 722 -8.74 -0.10 -25.98
C LEU A 722 -7.41 0.24 -25.32
N THR A 723 -6.61 -0.79 -25.05
CA THR A 723 -5.25 -0.62 -24.53
C THR A 723 -4.27 -1.39 -25.41
N PHE A 724 -3.08 -0.84 -25.57
CA PHE A 724 -1.96 -1.47 -26.26
C PHE A 724 -0.70 -1.30 -25.41
N SER A 725 0.02 -2.40 -25.16
CA SER A 725 1.28 -2.38 -24.40
C SER A 725 2.32 -3.25 -25.09
N LYS A 726 3.43 -2.66 -25.53
CA LYS A 726 4.56 -3.39 -26.12
C LYS A 726 5.88 -2.68 -25.90
N GLY A 727 6.79 -3.32 -25.16
CA GLY A 727 8.11 -2.78 -24.88
C GLY A 727 8.02 -1.44 -24.16
N ARG A 728 8.57 -0.38 -24.77
CA ARG A 728 8.61 0.98 -24.22
C ARG A 728 7.34 1.80 -24.43
N VAL A 729 6.38 1.29 -25.20
CA VAL A 729 5.18 2.03 -25.62
C VAL A 729 3.93 1.43 -24.98
N ASN A 730 3.15 2.27 -24.32
CA ASN A 730 1.76 2.00 -24.00
C ASN A 730 0.86 3.03 -24.67
N TRP A 731 -0.33 2.65 -25.11
CA TRP A 731 -1.33 3.55 -25.68
C TRP A 731 -2.72 3.10 -25.27
N TYR A 732 -3.62 4.05 -25.03
CA TYR A 732 -5.04 3.75 -24.84
C TYR A 732 -5.91 4.73 -25.60
N ALA A 733 -7.11 4.27 -25.94
CA ALA A 733 -8.22 5.11 -26.33
C ALA A 733 -9.48 4.67 -25.60
N GLN A 734 -10.30 5.63 -25.20
CA GLN A 734 -11.56 5.40 -24.51
C GLN A 734 -12.61 6.33 -25.08
N ALA A 735 -13.85 5.86 -25.22
CA ALA A 735 -14.97 6.74 -25.51
C ALA A 735 -16.19 6.32 -24.70
N ALA A 736 -17.01 7.30 -24.35
CA ALA A 736 -18.29 7.09 -23.70
C ALA A 736 -19.39 7.91 -24.37
N ALA A 737 -20.59 7.35 -24.40
CA ALA A 737 -21.82 8.01 -24.78
C ALA A 737 -22.83 7.76 -23.65
N MET A 738 -23.14 8.80 -22.90
CA MET A 738 -23.94 8.73 -21.68
C MET A 738 -25.16 9.62 -21.85
N ALA A 739 -26.36 9.03 -21.86
CA ALA A 739 -27.58 9.81 -21.97
C ALA A 739 -27.86 10.62 -20.68
N LEU A 740 -28.89 11.47 -20.69
CA LEU A 740 -29.03 12.60 -19.75
C LEU A 740 -28.87 12.24 -18.27
N VAL A 741 -29.42 11.09 -17.85
CA VAL A 741 -29.41 10.64 -16.44
C VAL A 741 -28.68 9.32 -16.22
N ALA A 742 -27.91 8.85 -17.22
CA ALA A 742 -27.06 7.67 -17.12
C ALA A 742 -25.79 7.97 -16.31
N ASN A 743 -25.95 8.34 -15.04
CA ASN A 743 -24.86 8.78 -14.16
C ASN A 743 -24.06 7.60 -13.59
N GLY A 744 -22.81 7.43 -14.04
CA GLY A 744 -21.80 6.64 -13.36
C GLY A 744 -21.05 7.46 -12.29
N GLY A 745 -19.79 7.13 -12.06
CA GLY A 745 -18.83 7.88 -11.26
C GLY A 745 -17.47 7.98 -11.95
N ALA A 746 -16.57 8.77 -11.37
CA ALA A 746 -15.28 9.07 -11.96
C ALA A 746 -14.39 7.81 -12.14
N ASP A 747 -13.48 7.85 -13.13
CA ASP A 747 -12.51 6.78 -13.32
C ASP A 747 -11.37 6.84 -12.28
N TYR A 748 -11.43 5.98 -11.27
CA TYR A 748 -10.40 5.86 -10.24
C TYR A 748 -9.17 5.07 -10.72
N THR A 749 -9.28 4.29 -11.80
CA THR A 749 -8.19 3.43 -12.26
C THR A 749 -7.03 4.24 -12.85
N LYS A 750 -5.80 3.73 -12.71
CA LYS A 750 -4.62 4.25 -13.39
C LYS A 750 -4.34 3.35 -14.59
N THR A 751 -4.60 3.84 -15.80
CA THR A 751 -4.46 3.03 -17.02
C THR A 751 -3.00 2.66 -17.28
N PHE A 752 -2.09 3.65 -17.27
CA PHE A 752 -0.64 3.44 -17.44
C PHE A 752 0.25 4.39 -16.62
N THR A 753 -0.28 5.54 -16.19
CA THR A 753 0.47 6.60 -15.52
C THR A 753 -0.49 7.55 -14.79
N GLY A 754 0.06 8.53 -14.06
CA GLY A 754 -0.68 9.48 -13.23
C GLY A 754 -1.37 10.64 -13.97
N TRP A 755 -1.98 10.39 -15.14
CA TRP A 755 -2.75 11.41 -15.85
C TRP A 755 -3.90 11.98 -15.01
N ARG A 756 -4.06 13.31 -15.05
CA ARG A 756 -5.15 14.05 -14.40
C ARG A 756 -6.39 14.16 -15.28
N LEU A 757 -6.25 14.12 -16.61
CA LEU A 757 -7.39 14.10 -17.53
C LEU A 757 -8.01 12.70 -17.55
N LYS A 758 -9.20 12.58 -16.96
CA LYS A 758 -9.95 11.33 -16.86
C LYS A 758 -11.42 11.54 -17.21
N ASP A 759 -12.09 10.42 -17.49
CA ASP A 759 -13.54 10.37 -17.66
C ASP A 759 -14.24 10.67 -16.34
N SER A 760 -15.18 11.61 -16.37
CA SER A 760 -15.98 12.03 -15.22
C SER A 760 -17.06 11.00 -14.84
N GLY A 761 -17.44 10.13 -15.78
CA GLY A 761 -18.52 9.16 -15.63
C GLY A 761 -19.92 9.77 -15.51
N SER A 762 -20.07 11.09 -15.58
CA SER A 762 -21.35 11.78 -15.51
C SER A 762 -22.28 11.37 -16.67
N GLY A 763 -23.60 11.51 -16.46
CA GLY A 763 -24.59 11.47 -17.53
C GLY A 763 -24.48 12.71 -18.43
N ASN A 764 -25.36 12.79 -19.43
CA ASN A 764 -25.45 13.91 -20.36
C ASN A 764 -24.11 14.25 -21.03
N GLN A 765 -23.44 13.29 -21.67
CA GLN A 765 -22.18 13.56 -22.38
C GLN A 765 -21.81 12.55 -23.46
N TYR A 766 -21.06 13.05 -24.44
CA TYR A 766 -20.14 12.26 -25.24
C TYR A 766 -18.71 12.61 -24.84
N ASN A 767 -17.85 11.62 -24.68
CA ASN A 767 -16.42 11.87 -24.46
C ASN A 767 -15.53 10.90 -25.26
N PHE A 768 -14.32 11.38 -25.52
CA PHE A 768 -13.23 10.62 -26.11
C PHE A 768 -11.92 11.00 -25.43
N LEU A 769 -11.17 9.99 -25.00
CA LEU A 769 -9.86 10.14 -24.39
C LEU A 769 -8.85 9.29 -25.14
N SER A 770 -7.62 9.78 -25.26
CA SER A 770 -6.50 8.99 -25.76
C SER A 770 -5.21 9.50 -25.17
N GLY A 771 -4.35 8.58 -24.73
CA GLY A 771 -3.01 8.90 -24.23
C GLY A 771 -2.03 7.80 -24.57
N PHE A 772 -0.75 8.13 -24.55
CA PHE A 772 0.32 7.15 -24.72
C PHE A 772 1.45 7.44 -23.75
N THR A 773 2.19 6.41 -23.34
CA THR A 773 3.41 6.55 -22.56
C THR A 773 4.59 6.02 -23.35
N TYR A 774 5.72 6.72 -23.31
CA TYR A 774 6.99 6.27 -23.87
C TYR A 774 8.07 6.26 -22.79
N ALA A 775 8.61 5.08 -22.49
CA ALA A 775 9.72 4.91 -21.56
C ALA A 775 11.08 5.01 -22.28
N ALA A 776 12.01 5.79 -21.73
CA ALA A 776 13.34 6.02 -22.26
C ALA A 776 14.37 6.07 -21.12
N GLY A 777 14.87 4.90 -20.70
CA GLY A 777 15.68 4.80 -19.49
C GLY A 777 14.83 5.19 -18.28
N ASP A 778 15.35 6.08 -17.45
CA ASP A 778 14.68 6.59 -16.24
C ASP A 778 13.57 7.62 -16.56
N PHE A 779 13.39 7.99 -17.84
CA PHE A 779 12.36 8.94 -18.25
C PHE A 779 11.09 8.26 -18.78
N GLN A 780 9.93 8.81 -18.42
CA GLN A 780 8.64 8.54 -19.04
C GLN A 780 8.06 9.84 -19.60
N ILE A 781 7.64 9.82 -20.87
CA ILE A 781 6.89 10.91 -21.51
C ILE A 781 5.49 10.42 -21.79
N ALA A 782 4.48 11.13 -21.30
CA ALA A 782 3.10 10.68 -21.34
C ALA A 782 2.10 11.79 -21.66
N PRO A 783 1.83 12.08 -22.95
CA PRO A 783 0.73 12.94 -23.34
C PRO A 783 -0.63 12.24 -23.25
N ASN A 784 -1.67 13.03 -23.00
CA ASN A 784 -3.06 12.61 -22.92
C ASN A 784 -3.99 13.70 -23.45
N PHE A 785 -5.12 13.30 -24.00
CA PHE A 785 -6.09 14.19 -24.62
C PHE A 785 -7.49 13.82 -24.17
N LEU A 786 -8.32 14.83 -23.97
CA LEU A 786 -9.74 14.70 -23.66
C LEU A 786 -10.54 15.62 -24.57
N TRP A 787 -11.54 15.06 -25.24
CA TRP A 787 -12.64 15.80 -25.83
C TRP A 787 -13.92 15.34 -25.14
N GLN A 788 -14.75 16.27 -24.71
CA GLN A 788 -16.08 15.97 -24.19
C GLN A 788 -17.05 17.08 -24.53
N ARG A 789 -18.32 16.71 -24.69
CA ARG A 789 -19.42 17.63 -24.96
C ARG A 789 -20.71 17.10 -24.36
N PRO A 790 -21.50 17.92 -23.66
CA PRO A 790 -22.81 17.50 -23.17
C PRO A 790 -23.80 17.30 -24.33
N ILE A 791 -24.79 16.43 -24.13
CA ILE A 791 -25.89 16.26 -25.11
C ILE A 791 -26.76 17.52 -25.07
N GLU A 792 -27.17 17.89 -23.86
CA GLU A 792 -27.88 19.13 -23.55
C GLU A 792 -26.94 20.10 -22.83
N GLY A 793 -26.67 21.25 -23.46
CA GLY A 793 -25.78 22.29 -22.93
C GLY A 793 -26.27 22.93 -21.63
N PRO A 794 -25.40 23.64 -20.88
CA PRO A 794 -25.77 24.34 -19.65
C PRO A 794 -26.74 25.49 -19.94
N ILE A 795 -27.48 25.94 -18.92
CA ILE A 795 -28.34 27.13 -19.01
C ILE A 795 -27.60 28.33 -18.37
N PRO A 796 -27.26 29.37 -19.16
CA PRO A 796 -26.60 30.57 -18.64
C PRO A 796 -27.43 31.35 -17.61
N GLY A 797 -26.74 32.09 -16.72
CA GLY A 797 -27.37 32.92 -15.68
C GLY A 797 -28.23 34.08 -16.18
N ASN A 798 -28.08 34.49 -17.44
CA ASN A 798 -28.74 35.65 -18.02
C ASN A 798 -29.98 35.31 -18.88
N VAL A 799 -30.48 34.07 -18.82
CA VAL A 799 -31.70 33.70 -19.56
C VAL A 799 -32.95 34.41 -18.98
N PRO A 800 -33.89 34.86 -19.83
CA PRO A 800 -35.13 35.47 -19.35
C PRO A 800 -36.07 34.44 -18.73
N ALA A 801 -36.88 34.88 -17.76
CA ALA A 801 -37.95 34.06 -17.20
C ALA A 801 -38.91 33.56 -18.31
N PRO A 802 -39.38 32.30 -18.28
CA PRO A 802 -39.31 31.34 -17.18
C PRO A 802 -38.00 30.52 -17.09
N GLY A 803 -36.99 30.81 -17.89
CA GLY A 803 -35.68 30.13 -17.83
C GLY A 803 -34.95 30.42 -16.52
N ARG A 804 -34.22 29.42 -16.01
CA ARG A 804 -33.27 29.56 -14.89
C ARG A 804 -32.06 28.63 -15.09
N PRO A 805 -30.89 28.95 -14.52
CA PRO A 805 -29.78 28.00 -14.43
C PRO A 805 -30.23 26.69 -13.78
N ARG A 806 -29.82 25.56 -14.37
CA ARG A 806 -30.13 24.26 -13.78
C ARG A 806 -29.25 24.00 -12.56
N ASN A 807 -29.72 23.16 -11.66
CA ASN A 807 -28.93 22.72 -10.51
C ASN A 807 -29.34 21.29 -10.10
N ILE A 808 -28.48 20.60 -9.34
CA ILE A 808 -28.67 19.18 -9.02
C ILE A 808 -29.83 18.90 -8.05
N LEU A 809 -30.32 19.92 -7.33
CA LEU A 809 -31.44 19.77 -6.38
C LEU A 809 -32.78 19.81 -7.12
N ASP A 810 -32.95 20.77 -8.03
CA ASP A 810 -34.23 21.02 -8.70
C ASP A 810 -34.38 20.26 -10.03
N ASP A 811 -33.28 19.96 -10.72
CA ASP A 811 -33.28 19.38 -12.06
C ASP A 811 -32.82 17.90 -12.04
N PRO A 812 -33.21 17.08 -13.03
CA PRO A 812 -32.80 15.68 -13.10
C PRO A 812 -31.29 15.49 -13.39
N PHE A 813 -30.62 16.50 -13.94
CA PHE A 813 -29.19 16.53 -14.20
C PHE A 813 -28.68 17.98 -14.25
N SER A 814 -27.36 18.17 -14.17
CA SER A 814 -26.69 19.46 -14.36
C SER A 814 -25.38 19.29 -15.12
N VAL A 815 -24.99 20.31 -15.87
CA VAL A 815 -23.75 20.37 -16.65
C VAL A 815 -22.67 21.06 -15.83
N ARG A 816 -21.74 20.29 -15.28
CA ARG A 816 -20.61 20.82 -14.49
C ARG A 816 -19.29 20.29 -15.00
N VAL A 817 -18.86 19.12 -14.49
CA VAL A 817 -17.59 18.48 -14.90
C VAL A 817 -17.68 17.93 -16.32
N ASN A 818 -18.87 17.58 -16.79
CA ASN A 818 -19.20 17.15 -18.16
C ASN A 818 -19.44 18.32 -19.14
N ARG A 819 -19.12 19.57 -18.78
CA ARG A 819 -19.22 20.70 -19.70
C ARG A 819 -18.32 20.51 -20.93
N GLU A 820 -18.65 21.22 -22.00
CA GLU A 820 -17.88 21.15 -23.24
C GLU A 820 -16.41 21.49 -22.96
N THR A 821 -15.51 20.59 -23.34
CA THR A 821 -14.08 20.70 -23.04
C THR A 821 -13.24 20.08 -24.13
N VAL A 822 -12.21 20.80 -24.57
CA VAL A 822 -11.08 20.26 -25.33
C VAL A 822 -9.83 20.45 -24.50
N ALA A 823 -9.18 19.37 -24.10
CA ALA A 823 -8.06 19.41 -23.18
C ALA A 823 -6.89 18.54 -23.63
N GLY A 824 -5.70 19.03 -23.31
CA GLY A 824 -4.44 18.32 -23.50
C GLY A 824 -3.64 18.32 -22.20
N GLU A 825 -2.98 17.21 -21.95
CA GLU A 825 -2.07 17.01 -20.82
C GLU A 825 -0.77 16.43 -21.33
N ILE A 826 0.35 16.88 -20.77
CA ILE A 826 1.64 16.20 -20.92
C ILE A 826 2.22 15.99 -19.53
N LEU A 827 2.70 14.77 -19.29
CA LEU A 827 3.39 14.37 -18.07
C LEU A 827 4.80 13.88 -18.44
N ILE A 828 5.80 14.37 -17.74
CA ILE A 828 7.20 13.95 -17.87
C ILE A 828 7.67 13.51 -16.49
N THR A 829 8.13 12.28 -16.40
CA THR A 829 8.58 11.71 -15.14
C THR A 829 10.00 11.19 -15.31
N TYR A 830 10.85 11.53 -14.36
CA TYR A 830 12.18 10.98 -14.19
C TYR A 830 12.20 10.22 -12.87
N ASP A 831 12.43 8.92 -12.94
CA ASP A 831 12.42 8.01 -11.82
C ASP A 831 13.48 6.91 -12.04
N PRO A 832 14.62 6.95 -11.32
CA PRO A 832 15.68 5.96 -11.44
C PRO A 832 15.36 4.64 -10.69
N THR A 833 14.27 4.58 -9.93
CA THR A 833 13.86 3.45 -9.09
C THR A 833 12.42 3.04 -9.43
N PRO A 834 12.12 2.67 -10.70
CA PRO A 834 10.75 2.46 -11.18
C PRO A 834 9.99 1.31 -10.49
N ALA A 835 10.66 0.51 -9.67
CA ALA A 835 10.03 -0.48 -8.81
C ALA A 835 9.13 0.16 -7.74
N THR A 836 9.41 1.41 -7.33
CA THR A 836 8.59 2.20 -6.41
C THR A 836 7.79 3.22 -7.21
N TRP A 837 6.77 2.76 -7.92
CA TRP A 837 6.10 3.57 -8.94
C TRP A 837 5.63 4.94 -8.41
N MET A 838 6.06 6.02 -9.07
CA MET A 838 5.82 7.42 -8.68
C MET A 838 4.35 7.81 -8.46
N TYR A 839 3.39 6.99 -8.92
CA TYR A 839 1.95 7.27 -8.81
C TYR A 839 1.23 6.31 -7.87
N ASP A 840 1.94 5.46 -7.13
CA ASP A 840 1.36 4.70 -6.04
C ASP A 840 0.96 5.60 -4.87
N TRP A 841 -0.08 5.16 -4.16
CA TRP A 841 -0.68 5.93 -3.07
C TRP A 841 0.28 6.10 -1.89
N ASP A 842 1.14 5.12 -1.64
CA ASP A 842 2.15 5.12 -0.58
C ASP A 842 3.56 5.46 -1.08
N ASN A 843 3.70 5.98 -2.31
CA ASN A 843 4.99 6.36 -2.87
C ASN A 843 5.77 7.34 -1.96
N ASP A 844 5.10 8.18 -1.17
CA ASP A 844 5.76 9.05 -0.18
C ASP A 844 6.64 8.25 0.82
N ARG A 845 6.24 7.02 1.15
CA ARG A 845 6.93 6.06 2.01
C ARG A 845 7.82 5.10 1.21
N ALA A 846 7.31 4.57 0.10
CA ALA A 846 7.95 3.51 -0.66
C ALA A 846 9.14 4.00 -1.50
N GLU A 847 9.04 5.20 -2.08
CA GLU A 847 10.08 5.78 -2.95
C GLU A 847 11.42 5.90 -2.25
N ASP A 848 12.47 5.38 -2.88
CA ASP A 848 13.84 5.36 -2.39
C ASP A 848 14.82 6.13 -3.30
N ALA A 849 14.35 6.72 -4.41
CA ALA A 849 15.17 7.52 -5.30
C ALA A 849 15.91 8.64 -4.55
N ARG A 850 17.22 8.79 -4.85
CA ARG A 850 17.97 10.00 -4.49
C ARG A 850 17.38 11.26 -5.10
N PHE A 851 16.70 11.13 -6.25
CA PHE A 851 15.95 12.19 -6.89
C PHE A 851 15.00 11.58 -7.93
N ALA A 852 13.70 11.80 -7.76
CA ALA A 852 12.64 11.51 -8.71
C ALA A 852 11.76 12.75 -8.86
N VAL A 853 11.25 12.99 -10.07
CA VAL A 853 10.37 14.12 -10.36
C VAL A 853 9.33 13.74 -11.39
N SER A 854 8.09 14.15 -11.16
CA SER A 854 7.00 14.07 -12.12
C SER A 854 6.44 15.46 -12.34
N THR A 855 6.64 16.02 -13.53
CA THR A 855 6.12 17.34 -13.91
C THR A 855 5.09 17.22 -15.02
N GLY A 856 4.00 17.96 -14.90
CA GLY A 856 2.92 17.93 -15.88
C GLY A 856 2.38 19.31 -16.20
N PHE A 857 1.78 19.43 -17.38
CA PHE A 857 1.06 20.61 -17.83
C PHE A 857 -0.29 20.18 -18.40
N VAL A 858 -1.36 20.80 -17.93
CA VAL A 858 -2.72 20.57 -18.40
C VAL A 858 -3.30 21.87 -18.93
N PHE A 859 -3.87 21.84 -20.13
CA PHE A 859 -4.64 22.94 -20.71
C PHE A 859 -6.06 22.47 -21.00
N ARG A 860 -7.05 23.30 -20.70
CA ARG A 860 -8.48 23.06 -20.93
C ARG A 860 -9.08 24.26 -21.62
N HIS A 861 -9.52 24.07 -22.86
CA HIS A 861 -10.40 25.01 -23.55
C HIS A 861 -11.85 24.73 -23.15
N LEU A 862 -12.52 25.75 -22.63
CA LEU A 862 -13.84 25.62 -22.01
C LEU A 862 -14.78 26.68 -22.61
N PRO A 863 -15.37 26.41 -23.79
CA PRO A 863 -16.14 27.40 -24.55
C PRO A 863 -17.50 27.72 -23.95
N THR A 864 -17.97 26.93 -22.98
CA THR A 864 -19.28 27.11 -22.33
C THR A 864 -19.15 27.40 -20.84
N VAL A 865 -20.19 28.04 -20.29
CA VAL A 865 -20.42 28.14 -18.84
C VAL A 865 -20.73 26.77 -18.22
N GLN A 866 -21.05 26.74 -16.93
CA GLN A 866 -21.62 25.58 -16.24
C GLN A 866 -23.07 25.88 -15.83
N ASP A 867 -23.80 24.84 -15.45
CA ASP A 867 -25.00 24.97 -14.63
C ASP A 867 -24.63 25.39 -13.19
N ALA A 868 -25.62 25.90 -12.46
CA ALA A 868 -25.41 26.51 -11.16
C ALA A 868 -24.86 25.53 -10.11
N ALA A 869 -23.92 26.02 -9.31
CA ALA A 869 -23.45 25.34 -8.12
C ALA A 869 -24.48 25.38 -6.99
N ILE A 870 -24.29 24.49 -6.02
CA ILE A 870 -24.98 24.57 -4.74
C ILE A 870 -23.99 25.13 -3.71
N GLY A 871 -24.32 26.27 -3.12
CA GLY A 871 -23.62 26.84 -1.98
C GLY A 871 -24.21 26.34 -0.67
N ILE A 872 -23.37 26.29 0.36
CA ILE A 872 -23.75 25.98 1.74
C ILE A 872 -23.49 27.23 2.58
N LEU A 873 -24.48 27.66 3.37
CA LEU A 873 -24.36 28.81 4.26
C LEU A 873 -23.52 28.49 5.52
N PRO A 874 -23.10 29.49 6.31
CA PRO A 874 -22.25 29.29 7.49
C PRO A 874 -22.84 28.38 8.57
N ASP A 875 -24.16 28.15 8.58
CA ASP A 875 -24.81 27.18 9.45
C ASP A 875 -24.48 25.71 9.08
N GLY A 876 -23.77 25.51 7.96
CA GLY A 876 -23.37 24.23 7.40
C GLY A 876 -24.51 23.43 6.78
N ARG A 877 -25.76 23.89 6.89
CA ARG A 877 -26.96 23.08 6.58
C ARG A 877 -27.84 23.69 5.53
N THR A 878 -27.94 25.02 5.49
CA THR A 878 -28.77 25.71 4.53
C THR A 878 -28.06 25.73 3.18
N THR A 879 -28.69 25.11 2.19
CA THR A 879 -28.20 25.06 0.81
C THR A 879 -28.96 26.02 -0.08
N PHE A 880 -28.30 26.57 -1.09
CA PHE A 880 -28.92 27.40 -2.11
C PHE A 880 -28.25 27.19 -3.47
N ALA A 881 -28.98 27.39 -4.56
CA ALA A 881 -28.40 27.42 -5.90
C ALA A 881 -27.87 28.83 -6.20
N PHE A 882 -26.64 28.93 -6.68
CA PHE A 882 -26.11 30.20 -7.18
C PHE A 882 -26.95 30.69 -8.39
N PRO A 883 -27.04 32.01 -8.63
CA PRO A 883 -27.84 32.57 -9.73
C PRO A 883 -27.21 32.32 -11.12
N GLY A 884 -26.07 31.63 -11.19
CA GLY A 884 -25.34 31.28 -12.41
C GLY A 884 -24.07 30.49 -12.10
N SER A 885 -23.08 30.62 -12.98
CA SER A 885 -21.75 30.05 -12.81
C SER A 885 -20.68 31.01 -13.32
N ALA A 886 -19.41 30.74 -12.97
CA ALA A 886 -18.28 31.40 -13.58
C ALA A 886 -18.34 31.35 -15.13
N PRO A 887 -17.92 32.42 -15.83
CA PRO A 887 -17.92 32.47 -17.30
C PRO A 887 -17.04 31.41 -17.97
N ALA A 888 -17.23 31.25 -19.28
CA ALA A 888 -16.36 30.44 -20.12
C ALA A 888 -14.92 31.00 -20.14
N HIS A 889 -13.93 30.18 -19.76
CA HIS A 889 -12.53 30.58 -19.67
C HIS A 889 -11.59 29.42 -19.96
N ASP A 890 -10.50 29.70 -20.69
CA ASP A 890 -9.40 28.75 -20.82
C ASP A 890 -8.64 28.64 -19.50
N LEU A 891 -8.43 27.40 -19.05
CA LEU A 891 -7.70 27.09 -17.83
C LEU A 891 -6.45 26.29 -18.13
N TRP A 892 -5.36 26.60 -17.44
CA TRP A 892 -4.10 25.89 -17.55
C TRP A 892 -3.44 25.76 -16.19
N GLU A 893 -2.70 24.66 -16.03
CA GLU A 893 -2.00 24.34 -14.79
C GLU A 893 -0.72 23.58 -15.10
N ALA A 894 0.41 24.11 -14.65
CA ALA A 894 1.66 23.38 -14.54
C ALA A 894 1.84 22.88 -13.11
N HIS A 895 2.30 21.65 -12.95
CA HIS A 895 2.53 21.06 -11.65
C HIS A 895 3.80 20.20 -11.65
N ALA A 896 4.37 20.01 -10.46
CA ALA A 896 5.47 19.08 -10.26
C ALA A 896 5.37 18.40 -8.89
N ARG A 897 5.67 17.10 -8.84
CA ARG A 897 5.96 16.36 -7.60
C ARG A 897 7.42 15.96 -7.65
N ILE A 898 8.17 16.30 -6.61
CA ILE A 898 9.59 15.98 -6.47
C ILE A 898 9.73 15.13 -5.22
N VAL A 899 10.41 13.99 -5.33
CA VAL A 899 10.77 13.13 -4.20
C VAL A 899 12.28 12.93 -4.21
N SER A 900 12.92 13.01 -3.06
CA SER A 900 14.35 12.70 -2.93
C SER A 900 14.65 12.19 -1.54
N LYS A 901 15.13 10.95 -1.47
CA LYS A 901 15.64 10.30 -0.27
C LYS A 901 17.16 10.16 -0.42
N LEU A 902 17.91 11.06 0.20
CA LEU A 902 19.36 11.05 0.08
C LEU A 902 20.00 9.91 0.89
N ASN A 903 19.38 9.55 2.01
CA ASN A 903 19.72 8.41 2.86
C ASN A 903 18.50 8.06 3.76
N PRO A 904 18.52 6.97 4.54
CA PRO A 904 17.39 6.56 5.38
C PRO A 904 16.91 7.62 6.39
N ASP A 905 17.76 8.58 6.77
CA ASP A 905 17.46 9.62 7.74
C ASP A 905 17.08 10.96 7.10
N LEU A 906 17.35 11.19 5.82
CA LEU A 906 17.12 12.48 5.15
C LEU A 906 16.34 12.31 3.85
N GLY A 907 15.15 12.90 3.82
CA GLY A 907 14.38 13.00 2.59
C GLY A 907 13.59 14.30 2.50
N PHE A 908 13.12 14.61 1.30
CA PHE A 908 12.18 15.68 1.03
C PHE A 908 11.20 15.31 -0.07
N ILE A 909 9.98 15.84 0.05
CA ILE A 909 8.91 15.74 -0.93
C ILE A 909 8.37 17.15 -1.15
N ALA A 910 8.37 17.60 -2.39
CA ALA A 910 7.85 18.91 -2.77
C ALA A 910 6.75 18.76 -3.83
N ASN A 911 5.63 19.45 -3.63
CA ASN A 911 4.58 19.61 -4.64
C ASN A 911 4.56 21.08 -5.06
N VAL A 912 4.58 21.33 -6.36
CA VAL A 912 4.57 22.67 -6.95
C VAL A 912 3.37 22.78 -7.88
N LEU A 913 2.70 23.93 -7.85
CA LEU A 913 1.54 24.25 -8.66
C LEU A 913 1.63 25.69 -9.16
N VAL A 914 1.34 25.92 -10.44
CA VAL A 914 1.15 27.27 -11.00
C VAL A 914 0.11 27.21 -12.11
N GLY A 915 -0.79 28.19 -12.16
CA GLY A 915 -1.82 28.22 -13.19
C GLY A 915 -2.90 29.24 -12.93
N ASN A 916 -3.92 29.24 -13.79
CA ASN A 916 -5.14 29.99 -13.56
C ASN A 916 -6.29 29.06 -13.18
N ALA A 917 -7.25 29.59 -12.43
CA ALA A 917 -8.42 28.84 -12.01
C ALA A 917 -9.66 29.74 -11.91
N GLN A 918 -10.83 29.12 -12.01
CA GLN A 918 -12.13 29.77 -11.84
C GLN A 918 -12.84 29.22 -10.58
N PRO A 919 -13.67 30.04 -9.91
CA PRO A 919 -14.47 29.60 -8.78
C PRO A 919 -15.56 28.60 -9.20
N ASN A 920 -16.17 27.94 -8.22
CA ASN A 920 -17.30 27.04 -8.47
C ASN A 920 -18.63 27.80 -8.56
N GLY A 921 -18.78 28.93 -7.85
CA GLY A 921 -19.97 29.78 -7.87
C GLY A 921 -20.08 30.65 -9.13
N ASP A 922 -20.73 31.80 -9.00
CA ASP A 922 -21.10 32.72 -10.09
C ASP A 922 -20.13 33.89 -10.30
N ASP A 923 -19.10 34.03 -9.47
CA ASP A 923 -18.12 35.12 -9.60
C ASP A 923 -17.32 35.01 -10.92
N THR A 924 -17.22 36.15 -11.61
CA THR A 924 -16.50 36.32 -12.88
C THR A 924 -14.99 36.40 -12.73
N ARG A 925 -14.47 36.61 -11.51
CA ARG A 925 -13.04 36.79 -11.26
C ARG A 925 -12.28 35.46 -11.33
N THR A 926 -11.43 35.32 -12.34
CA THR A 926 -10.41 34.26 -12.41
C THR A 926 -9.19 34.60 -11.55
N ILE A 927 -8.54 33.59 -10.97
CA ILE A 927 -7.33 33.75 -10.16
C ILE A 927 -6.09 33.25 -10.89
N GLN A 928 -4.93 33.83 -10.57
CA GLN A 928 -3.61 33.37 -11.00
C GLN A 928 -2.83 32.92 -9.77
N ARG A 929 -2.69 31.61 -9.60
CA ARG A 929 -2.22 30.99 -8.35
C ARG A 929 -0.85 30.37 -8.52
N PHE A 930 -0.08 30.42 -7.45
CA PHE A 930 1.17 29.69 -7.27
C PHE A 930 1.15 29.02 -5.90
N GLY A 931 1.57 27.76 -5.82
CA GLY A 931 1.62 26.99 -4.59
C GLY A 931 2.85 26.09 -4.54
N VAL A 932 3.50 26.02 -3.37
CA VAL A 932 4.55 25.04 -3.06
C VAL A 932 4.25 24.44 -1.69
N ASP A 933 4.15 23.11 -1.64
CA ASP A 933 4.11 22.34 -0.41
C ASP A 933 5.41 21.55 -0.27
N LEU A 934 6.09 21.65 0.87
CA LEU A 934 7.35 20.97 1.17
C LEU A 934 7.20 20.15 2.44
N ARG A 935 7.59 18.88 2.38
CA ARG A 935 7.78 18.01 3.53
C ARG A 935 9.22 17.54 3.57
N MET A 936 9.90 17.70 4.69
CA MET A 936 11.25 17.23 4.91
C MET A 936 11.31 16.42 6.21
N VAL A 937 12.02 15.30 6.16
CA VAL A 937 12.35 14.50 7.35
C VAL A 937 13.86 14.46 7.47
N TYR A 938 14.37 14.80 8.65
CA TYR A 938 15.77 14.63 9.03
C TYR A 938 15.87 13.99 10.40
N LYS A 939 16.29 12.71 10.45
CA LYS A 939 16.30 11.89 11.66
C LYS A 939 14.93 11.88 12.34
N LYS A 940 14.81 12.54 13.50
CA LYS A 940 13.58 12.68 14.28
C LYS A 940 12.82 13.98 14.01
N ILE A 941 13.36 14.87 13.19
CA ILE A 941 12.77 16.17 12.88
C ILE A 941 11.94 16.06 11.61
N LYS A 942 10.71 16.59 11.63
CA LYS A 942 9.85 16.77 10.46
C LYS A 942 9.55 18.26 10.29
N LEU A 943 9.74 18.73 9.07
CA LEU A 943 9.39 20.07 8.63
C LEU A 943 8.27 19.95 7.58
N VAL A 944 7.15 20.62 7.79
CA VAL A 944 6.09 20.79 6.80
C VAL A 944 5.95 22.28 6.52
N SER A 945 5.92 22.67 5.26
CA SER A 945 5.74 24.06 4.88
C SER A 945 4.85 24.17 3.65
N ALA A 946 4.00 25.19 3.62
CA ALA A 946 3.22 25.54 2.44
C ALA A 946 3.37 27.03 2.16
N VAL A 947 3.53 27.38 0.89
CA VAL A 947 3.58 28.77 0.42
C VAL A 947 2.61 28.89 -0.74
N LYS A 948 1.60 29.75 -0.61
CA LYS A 948 0.59 29.98 -1.66
C LYS A 948 0.42 31.46 -1.92
N PHE A 949 0.24 31.84 -3.18
CA PHE A 949 -0.01 33.21 -3.61
C PHE A 949 -1.29 33.27 -4.44
N ASN A 950 -2.14 34.26 -4.14
CA ASN A 950 -3.43 34.50 -4.81
C ASN A 950 -4.26 33.21 -4.94
N ASP A 951 -4.30 32.42 -3.87
CA ASP A 951 -4.98 31.14 -3.83
C ASP A 951 -6.15 31.17 -2.85
N TRP A 952 -7.07 30.22 -3.01
CA TRP A 952 -8.18 30.03 -2.09
C TRP A 952 -7.68 29.60 -0.70
N GLY A 953 -8.50 29.85 0.32
CA GLY A 953 -8.25 29.37 1.68
C GLY A 953 -8.37 27.84 1.80
N PRO A 954 -8.22 27.31 3.03
CA PRO A 954 -8.18 25.86 3.27
C PRO A 954 -9.49 25.11 3.05
N TYR A 955 -10.64 25.81 3.06
CA TYR A 955 -11.97 25.21 2.92
C TYR A 955 -12.55 25.34 1.51
N ASP A 956 -13.39 24.38 1.12
CA ASP A 956 -13.99 24.28 -0.23
C ASP A 956 -14.88 25.47 -0.55
N TYR A 957 -15.61 26.01 0.43
CA TYR A 957 -16.47 27.19 0.24
C TYR A 957 -15.66 28.43 -0.15
N HIS A 958 -14.36 28.51 0.18
CA HIS A 958 -13.52 29.60 -0.33
C HIS A 958 -13.43 29.57 -1.85
N ARG A 959 -13.50 28.39 -2.48
CA ARG A 959 -13.57 28.28 -3.94
C ARG A 959 -14.98 28.53 -4.46
N ASP A 960 -16.01 28.18 -3.70
CA ASP A 960 -17.40 28.44 -4.09
C ASP A 960 -17.69 29.94 -4.14
N PHE A 961 -17.33 30.68 -3.09
CA PHE A 961 -17.50 32.13 -2.97
C PHE A 961 -16.32 32.97 -3.47
N ASN A 962 -15.34 32.32 -4.10
CA ASN A 962 -14.12 32.94 -4.63
C ASN A 962 -13.36 33.81 -3.60
N LEU A 963 -13.20 33.32 -2.38
CA LEU A 963 -12.48 33.97 -1.29
C LEU A 963 -11.00 33.60 -1.33
N THR A 964 -10.12 34.60 -1.46
CA THR A 964 -8.69 34.39 -1.71
C THR A 964 -7.81 35.14 -0.75
N PHE A 965 -6.59 34.65 -0.59
CA PHE A 965 -5.53 35.32 0.15
C PHE A 965 -4.37 35.68 -0.78
N PRO A 966 -3.89 36.94 -0.81
CA PRO A 966 -2.75 37.32 -1.63
C PRO A 966 -1.48 36.52 -1.32
N GLN A 967 -1.21 36.25 -0.03
CA GLN A 967 -0.09 35.43 0.43
C GLN A 967 -0.54 34.54 1.58
N GLN A 968 -0.17 33.26 1.57
CA GLN A 968 -0.38 32.31 2.64
C GLN A 968 0.91 31.54 2.91
N PHE A 969 1.35 31.53 4.15
CA PHE A 969 2.52 30.80 4.60
C PHE A 969 2.14 29.89 5.76
N LEU A 970 2.56 28.63 5.68
CA LEU A 970 2.51 27.66 6.76
C LEU A 970 3.91 27.10 6.98
N LEU A 971 4.30 26.99 8.24
CA LEU A 971 5.53 26.36 8.67
C LEU A 971 5.27 25.56 9.93
N ASP A 972 5.47 24.26 9.89
CA ASP A 972 5.34 23.35 11.03
C ASP A 972 6.66 22.60 11.22
N LEU A 973 7.28 22.80 12.38
CA LEU A 973 8.50 22.15 12.80
C LEU A 973 8.21 21.27 14.01
N SER A 974 8.47 19.97 13.87
CA SER A 974 8.22 19.00 14.94
C SER A 974 9.34 18.00 15.08
N THR A 975 9.37 17.36 16.26
CA THR A 975 10.20 16.18 16.53
C THR A 975 9.36 15.08 17.16
N SER A 976 9.63 13.83 16.81
CA SER A 976 8.96 12.65 17.37
C SER A 976 9.89 11.80 18.23
N LEU A 977 9.34 10.90 19.06
CA LEU A 977 10.12 9.89 19.77
C LEU A 977 10.73 8.87 18.79
N GLY A 978 9.92 8.33 17.87
CA GLY A 978 10.35 7.47 16.76
C GLY A 978 10.72 8.25 15.49
N LYS A 979 10.90 7.51 14.38
CA LYS A 979 11.10 8.11 13.04
C LYS A 979 9.80 8.79 12.57
N PRO A 980 9.82 10.04 12.07
CA PRO A 980 8.61 10.69 11.59
C PRO A 980 8.02 9.98 10.37
N HIS A 981 6.70 9.80 10.37
CA HIS A 981 5.99 9.27 9.21
C HIS A 981 5.80 10.34 8.13
N TRP A 982 5.87 9.91 6.86
CA TRP A 982 5.60 10.75 5.69
C TRP A 982 4.12 11.09 5.53
N ILE A 983 3.26 10.13 5.89
CA ILE A 983 1.81 10.25 5.98
C ILE A 983 1.46 10.64 7.41
N ASP A 984 0.44 11.47 7.60
CA ASP A 984 -0.01 11.88 8.94
C ASP A 984 -0.75 10.72 9.64
N LEU A 985 0.02 9.95 10.39
CA LEU A 985 -0.45 8.90 11.28
C LEU A 985 -0.26 9.33 12.75
N PRO A 986 -1.08 8.83 13.70
CA PRO A 986 -0.91 9.11 15.11
C PRO A 986 0.50 8.78 15.60
N ASN A 987 1.19 9.77 16.20
CA ASN A 987 2.58 9.65 16.64
C ASN A 987 2.82 10.50 17.90
N THR A 988 3.73 10.08 18.78
CA THR A 988 4.19 10.91 19.89
C THR A 988 5.17 11.97 19.37
N LYS A 989 4.74 13.22 19.35
CA LYS A 989 5.49 14.36 18.80
C LYS A 989 5.24 15.66 19.56
N ILE A 990 6.22 16.54 19.53
CA ILE A 990 6.12 17.94 19.97
C ILE A 990 6.50 18.85 18.80
N GLY A 991 5.79 19.96 18.65
CA GLY A 991 6.06 20.88 17.55
C GLY A 991 5.52 22.28 17.74
N VAL A 992 5.92 23.14 16.82
CA VAL A 992 5.45 24.52 16.66
C VAL A 992 5.05 24.71 15.21
N GLN A 993 3.85 25.21 15.00
CA GLN A 993 3.32 25.60 13.71
C GLN A 993 3.04 27.10 13.68
N GLY A 994 3.42 27.77 12.60
CA GLY A 994 3.07 29.15 12.30
C GLY A 994 2.25 29.22 11.02
N ILE A 995 1.18 30.00 11.04
CA ILE A 995 0.42 30.39 9.86
C ILE A 995 0.46 31.91 9.76
N PHE A 996 0.71 32.44 8.57
CA PHE A 996 0.62 33.86 8.27
C PHE A 996 -0.10 34.05 6.94
N ARG A 997 -1.08 34.96 6.91
CA ARG A 997 -1.76 35.35 5.67
C ARG A 997 -1.85 36.86 5.56
N THR A 998 -1.64 37.38 4.35
CA THR A 998 -2.04 38.75 4.03
C THR A 998 -3.48 38.76 3.54
N LEU A 999 -4.17 39.87 3.76
CA LEU A 999 -5.60 40.02 3.49
C LEU A 999 -5.85 41.22 2.58
N ASP A 1000 -6.77 41.07 1.64
CA ASP A 1000 -7.31 42.15 0.82
C ASP A 1000 -8.84 42.07 0.79
N ARG A 1001 -9.49 42.91 -0.03
CA ARG A 1001 -10.95 42.94 -0.17
C ARG A 1001 -11.60 41.60 -0.55
N TYR A 1002 -10.83 40.62 -1.03
CA TYR A 1002 -11.33 39.29 -1.38
C TYR A 1002 -11.12 38.25 -0.28
N SER A 1003 -10.49 38.64 0.84
CA SER A 1003 -10.21 37.77 1.97
C SER A 1003 -11.37 37.79 2.98
N PRO A 1004 -11.81 36.63 3.52
CA PRO A 1004 -13.03 36.52 4.34
C PRO A 1004 -13.10 37.45 5.56
N ARG A 1005 -11.96 37.73 6.19
CA ARG A 1005 -11.87 38.50 7.43
C ARG A 1005 -11.27 39.89 7.27
N TYR A 1006 -11.01 40.34 6.04
CA TYR A 1006 -10.44 41.68 5.85
C TYR A 1006 -11.44 42.75 6.26
N CYS A 1007 -11.09 43.51 7.29
CA CYS A 1007 -11.93 44.57 7.81
C CYS A 1007 -11.14 45.83 8.11
N PRO A 1008 -11.01 46.77 7.15
CA PRO A 1008 -10.26 47.98 7.35
C PRO A 1008 -11.03 49.04 8.16
N THR A 1009 -12.36 49.06 8.05
CA THR A 1009 -13.25 49.97 8.78
C THR A 1009 -14.67 49.40 8.84
N TYR A 1010 -15.53 50.03 9.64
CA TYR A 1010 -16.94 49.69 9.77
C TYR A 1010 -17.84 50.88 9.41
N PHE A 1011 -19.05 50.59 8.93
CA PHE A 1011 -20.12 51.56 8.73
C PHE A 1011 -21.42 51.05 9.36
N ILE A 1012 -22.38 51.94 9.57
CA ILE A 1012 -23.71 51.54 10.05
C ILE A 1012 -24.59 51.30 8.81
N ASN A 1013 -25.09 50.08 8.65
CA ASN A 1013 -25.93 49.72 7.52
C ASN A 1013 -27.36 50.30 7.68
N ALA A 1014 -28.22 50.08 6.67
CA ALA A 1014 -29.58 50.63 6.66
C ALA A 1014 -30.48 50.08 7.80
N ALA A 1015 -30.10 48.94 8.42
CA ALA A 1015 -30.78 48.35 9.56
C ALA A 1015 -30.28 48.89 10.91
N GLY A 1016 -29.24 49.74 10.91
CA GLY A 1016 -28.63 50.28 12.13
C GLY A 1016 -27.55 49.38 12.73
N GLU A 1017 -27.12 48.34 12.00
CA GLU A 1017 -26.11 47.37 12.44
C GLU A 1017 -24.73 47.79 11.96
N LEU A 1018 -23.70 47.49 12.76
CA LEU A 1018 -22.31 47.76 12.41
C LEU A 1018 -21.83 46.69 11.42
N GLU A 1019 -21.48 47.11 10.22
CA GLU A 1019 -21.06 46.22 9.13
C GLU A 1019 -19.66 46.58 8.65
N CYS A 1020 -18.87 45.57 8.31
CA CYS A 1020 -17.52 45.75 7.81
C CYS A 1020 -17.52 46.28 6.37
N ASP A 1021 -16.68 47.28 6.04
CA ASP A 1021 -16.48 47.77 4.67
C ASP A 1021 -15.12 47.32 4.12
N PRO A 1022 -15.04 46.17 3.41
CA PRO A 1022 -13.79 45.69 2.81
C PRO A 1022 -13.32 46.52 1.60
N ASP A 1023 -14.16 47.40 1.05
CA ASP A 1023 -13.86 48.22 -0.13
C ASP A 1023 -13.49 49.68 0.23
N ALA A 1024 -13.39 50.00 1.52
CA ALA A 1024 -13.08 51.33 2.00
C ALA A 1024 -11.76 51.88 1.42
N PRO A 1025 -11.79 53.03 0.72
CA PRO A 1025 -10.60 53.58 0.07
C PRO A 1025 -9.59 54.11 1.10
N GLY A 1026 -8.29 53.99 0.79
CA GLY A 1026 -7.21 54.58 1.59
C GLY A 1026 -6.58 53.64 2.64
N TYR A 1027 -7.04 52.39 2.73
CA TYR A 1027 -6.45 51.37 3.58
C TYR A 1027 -5.51 50.44 2.79
N GLY A 1028 -4.47 49.94 3.46
CA GLY A 1028 -3.56 48.93 2.90
C GLY A 1028 -4.08 47.50 3.10
N ASN A 1029 -3.30 46.52 2.68
CA ASN A 1029 -3.59 45.11 2.94
C ASN A 1029 -3.54 44.82 4.45
N GLY A 1030 -4.46 43.98 4.92
CA GLY A 1030 -4.48 43.43 6.27
C GLY A 1030 -3.56 42.22 6.42
N ASN A 1031 -3.53 41.65 7.62
CA ASN A 1031 -2.89 40.37 7.88
C ASN A 1031 -3.55 39.63 9.05
N GLU A 1032 -3.37 38.32 9.07
CA GLU A 1032 -3.66 37.45 10.20
C GLU A 1032 -2.52 36.47 10.41
N TRP A 1033 -2.29 36.08 11.66
CA TRP A 1033 -1.29 35.08 12.01
C TRP A 1033 -1.75 34.22 13.19
N GLU A 1034 -1.25 32.99 13.20
CA GLU A 1034 -1.44 32.00 14.27
C GLU A 1034 -0.10 31.37 14.59
N ILE A 1035 0.29 31.37 15.87
CA ILE A 1035 1.36 30.53 16.40
C ILE A 1035 0.72 29.44 17.25
N ARG A 1036 0.92 28.20 16.81
CA ARG A 1036 0.43 26.99 17.45
C ARG A 1036 1.58 26.24 18.06
N THR A 1037 1.47 25.84 19.33
CA THR A 1037 2.39 24.84 19.92
C THR A 1037 1.60 23.61 20.31
N TYR A 1038 2.17 22.42 20.11
CA TYR A 1038 1.45 21.18 20.36
C TYR A 1038 2.33 20.08 20.93
N ILE A 1039 1.72 19.24 21.76
CA ILE A 1039 2.27 17.97 22.26
C ILE A 1039 1.21 16.90 21.99
N HIS A 1040 1.54 15.95 21.13
CA HIS A 1040 0.72 14.80 20.83
C HIS A 1040 1.40 13.59 21.47
N ILE A 1041 0.66 12.82 22.23
CA ILE A 1041 1.10 11.62 22.91
C ILE A 1041 0.33 10.46 22.30
N ASN A 1042 1.01 9.43 21.83
CA ASN A 1042 0.43 8.16 21.42
C ASN A 1042 1.21 7.01 22.06
N ILE A 1043 0.53 6.19 22.86
CA ILE A 1043 1.16 5.14 23.68
C ILE A 1043 1.31 3.82 22.91
N PHE A 1044 0.48 3.59 21.89
CA PHE A 1044 0.52 2.37 21.09
C PHE A 1044 1.09 2.69 19.72
N GLN A 1045 2.32 2.23 19.48
CA GLN A 1045 2.95 2.11 18.16
C GLN A 1045 3.32 0.67 17.93
#